data_AF-A0A432L931-F1
#
_entry.id   AF-A0A432L931-F1
#
_cell.length_a   1.000
_cell.length_b   1.000
_cell.length_c   1.000
_cell.angle_alpha   90.00
_cell.angle_beta   90.00
_cell.angle_gamma   90.00
#
_symmetry.space_group_name_H-M   'P 1'
#
loop_
_entity.id
_entity.type
_entity.pdbx_description
1 polymer ?
#
loop_
_entity_poly.entity_id
_entity_poly.type
_entity_poly.pdbx_seq_one_letter_code
_entity_poly.pdbx_strand_id
1 'polypeptide(L)'
;MKNKQNYLFKVLSSFLVLVLLTFTVLPSVNSAATIEVNLEQQVNNNLGVKIGDIITEEKINDIASTDTLKVILKLNGNQWASDIATKKQLVIDSMVTEEKSELQKIFNSTGVNLTSPDTLELTLTKDTSYNIKKNQTITMNLPATLIENWEGQVTPVSFTIYAKPEVTVGGSILNATKDDLIKGGKTIDLNLLNAKWNITNTGGMITITGLNKILDQFKINPTTQWAATQYLKSIDPNTFVSFANENRTLRMTLPPIPANKVDTGAITFDSVDGGTTPPTSNISSTYIIDTVIGSPLLYESADENASKSFTIGASTGLTISNTSESAIVGGTSNITLTLTDGSWATPLDPEKKKVLIDALVATKQKEQWKKVQDALKTSANLNAISVTANIITIPIPTVSGYTLTEDQVITLNVPNQLLSTSADVTQSFKITATSKAIVSGSVAPEVSQTDLAKGGKTIVVTLVNAKWENEIASNTAKREQLLNGLNFGTLDATIQSVINAKAEVIRSNDNVVTVKLPPIDGVKVNADVNVTFSIGNTPAQLTDIAVTTSSEPVFKIAQVTNQTVSLSGTILEATEFDIVAGGKTIILTLKNDTWINNTALLQSTLATNLASITSSVTVTRNSDTVVTIQLNGNSSYQLLSGNQTFTLSIPDTLFVVSSGNKSVSFDILDVSAKNIGNSKDGLDAAELSKGGKTIVVSLENATFKDNLTKSQLLSVIQNGSSALSTAVYSAINSSSDSKILSAKGNKLTIKLPSVSYVGSGSINLEVPSGIINNGKRNIPVSSVNVGAISSVASDVYTLTESQIKNGTSFTLTLYSGAEWNPTITSNKSIQNALLKGFAVNDQENEWKTITDKIVENNNFRLSNSNRSLTITIPSIKEFTIVRDQEISVKISKSVLTNYKYDIELNQKLKIAVPTISNNKSFQDVLQDLSNFIATNNLEKIRVKVPEKKLEELQVTNVSVPNSGNITTVKIKTNGTVNSGTLSVSIGEANQSKLIAVGNNSYTFVFTNVDAKSDVKVSLTSNNKVEEVFGKAGNGKKTYSLLPKKEIDGLYSLSDILTDDKLLKEIFKYYSPSELEVGTTN
;
A
#
# COMPACT_ATOMS: atom_id res chain seq x y z
N MET A 1 -23.73 22.84 20.33
CA MET A 1 -22.59 23.31 21.14
C MET A 1 -22.64 24.83 21.36
N LYS A 2 -23.61 25.27 22.17
CA LYS A 2 -23.70 26.59 22.81
C LYS A 2 -24.23 26.29 24.22
N ASN A 3 -23.35 26.00 25.17
CA ASN A 3 -23.64 25.92 26.61
C ASN A 3 -22.39 25.52 27.43
N LYS A 4 -21.35 26.36 27.43
CA LYS A 4 -20.21 26.24 28.37
C LYS A 4 -19.67 27.60 28.84
N GLN A 5 -20.55 28.58 29.06
CA GLN A 5 -20.14 29.91 29.53
C GLN A 5 -20.99 30.48 30.70
N ASN A 6 -21.82 29.67 31.36
CA ASN A 6 -22.79 30.18 32.35
C ASN A 6 -22.75 29.53 33.75
N TYR A 7 -21.64 28.88 34.13
CA TYR A 7 -21.51 28.25 35.46
C TYR A 7 -20.40 28.84 36.35
N LEU A 8 -19.46 29.61 35.79
CA LEU A 8 -18.36 30.21 36.56
C LEU A 8 -18.68 31.59 37.17
N PHE A 9 -19.78 32.23 36.75
CA PHE A 9 -20.18 33.58 37.21
C PHE A 9 -21.18 33.57 38.39
N LYS A 10 -21.62 32.38 38.84
CA LYS A 10 -22.60 32.23 39.95
C LYS A 10 -21.99 31.82 41.29
N VAL A 11 -20.68 31.54 41.36
CA VAL A 11 -20.02 31.05 42.59
C VAL A 11 -19.15 32.13 43.26
N LEU A 12 -18.81 33.24 42.59
CA LEU A 12 -17.94 34.28 43.15
C LEU A 12 -18.65 35.49 43.80
N SER A 13 -19.98 35.59 43.75
CA SER A 13 -20.70 36.78 44.25
C SER A 13 -21.11 36.71 45.74
N SER A 14 -20.90 35.59 46.42
CA SER A 14 -21.36 35.39 47.81
C SER A 14 -20.27 35.58 48.88
N PHE A 15 -19.02 35.86 48.50
CA PHE A 15 -17.90 35.96 49.44
C PHE A 15 -17.43 37.41 49.73
N LEU A 16 -18.00 38.42 49.07
CA LEU A 16 -17.52 39.82 49.16
C LEU A 16 -18.46 40.77 49.93
N VAL A 17 -19.52 40.25 50.55
CA VAL A 17 -20.52 41.06 51.30
C VAL A 17 -20.33 40.96 52.83
N LEU A 18 -19.43 40.10 53.32
CA LEU A 18 -19.22 39.91 54.78
C LEU A 18 -18.06 40.72 55.37
N VAL A 19 -17.28 41.45 54.56
CA VAL A 19 -16.06 42.15 55.02
C VAL A 19 -16.23 43.68 55.11
N LEU A 20 -17.46 44.19 54.98
CA LEU A 20 -17.72 45.64 54.87
C LEU A 20 -18.76 46.19 55.87
N LEU A 21 -18.79 45.65 57.09
CA LEU A 21 -19.52 46.21 58.23
C LEU A 21 -18.69 46.05 59.51
N THR A 22 -17.85 47.05 59.81
CA THR A 22 -17.54 47.56 61.16
C THR A 22 -16.48 48.67 61.05
N PHE A 23 -16.92 49.87 60.66
CA PHE A 23 -16.26 51.11 61.07
C PHE A 23 -16.70 51.42 62.52
N THR A 24 -15.81 51.92 63.38
CA THR A 24 -15.84 53.32 63.85
C THR A 24 -14.84 53.62 64.99
N VAL A 25 -13.95 54.57 64.69
CA VAL A 25 -13.45 55.71 65.50
C VAL A 25 -13.22 55.55 67.00
N LEU A 26 -11.97 55.77 67.45
CA LEU A 26 -11.66 56.30 68.78
C LEU A 26 -10.74 57.53 68.67
N PRO A 27 -10.97 58.58 69.47
CA PRO A 27 -10.22 59.84 69.44
C PRO A 27 -8.89 59.74 70.20
N SER A 28 -7.92 60.56 69.77
CA SER A 28 -6.64 60.78 70.47
C SER A 28 -6.87 61.47 71.82
N VAL A 29 -6.52 60.81 72.92
CA VAL A 29 -6.40 61.41 74.25
C VAL A 29 -4.92 61.58 74.58
N ASN A 30 -4.58 62.80 75.02
CA ASN A 30 -3.28 63.16 75.58
C ASN A 30 -2.84 62.12 76.62
N SER A 31 -1.53 61.86 76.73
CA SER A 31 -0.91 61.00 77.73
C SER A 31 -1.34 61.42 79.14
N ALA A 32 -2.39 60.78 79.63
CA ALA A 32 -2.83 60.90 81.02
C ALA A 32 -1.67 60.40 81.88
N ALA A 33 -1.32 61.17 82.92
CA ALA A 33 -0.41 60.69 83.95
C ALA A 33 -0.92 59.32 84.46
N THR A 34 0.00 58.40 84.74
CA THR A 34 -0.31 57.02 85.16
C THR A 34 0.19 56.82 86.58
N ILE A 35 -0.64 56.26 87.47
CA ILE A 35 -0.21 55.84 88.81
C ILE A 35 0.14 54.36 88.78
N GLU A 36 1.31 54.04 89.32
CA GLU A 36 1.76 52.67 89.56
C GLU A 36 1.23 52.17 90.90
N VAL A 37 0.64 50.98 90.89
CA VAL A 37 0.15 50.27 92.08
C VAL A 37 1.04 49.07 92.32
N ASN A 38 1.66 48.99 93.49
CA ASN A 38 2.45 47.83 93.88
C ASN A 38 1.53 46.74 94.43
N LEU A 39 1.69 45.51 93.94
CA LEU A 39 0.92 44.35 94.36
C LEU A 39 1.79 43.38 95.15
N GLU A 40 1.36 43.06 96.36
CA GLU A 40 1.99 42.04 97.21
C GLU A 40 1.00 40.94 97.56
N GLN A 41 1.43 39.69 97.48
CA GLN A 41 0.67 38.53 97.95
C GLN A 41 1.17 38.14 99.33
N GLN A 42 0.23 37.94 100.26
CA GLN A 42 0.54 37.54 101.63
C GLN A 42 -0.29 36.32 102.04
N VAL A 43 0.39 35.33 102.61
CA VAL A 43 -0.23 34.24 103.36
C VAL A 43 0.18 34.42 104.82
N ASN A 44 -0.81 34.63 105.69
CA ASN A 44 -0.56 34.77 107.11
C ASN A 44 -0.94 33.46 107.80
N ASN A 45 0.07 32.74 108.31
CA ASN A 45 -0.13 31.50 109.05
C ASN A 45 0.21 31.70 110.54
N ASN A 46 -0.10 30.71 111.37
CA ASN A 46 0.18 30.76 112.82
C ASN A 46 1.69 30.89 113.19
N LEU A 47 2.60 30.98 112.21
CA LEU A 47 4.05 31.08 112.37
C LEU A 47 4.62 32.44 111.90
N GLY A 48 3.79 33.38 111.42
CA GLY A 48 4.17 34.72 110.99
C GLY A 48 3.76 35.06 109.54
N VAL A 49 3.84 36.34 109.18
CA VAL A 49 3.50 36.83 107.83
C VAL A 49 4.62 36.46 106.86
N LYS A 50 4.30 35.73 105.77
CA LYS A 50 5.22 35.50 104.65
C LYS A 50 4.77 36.29 103.43
N ILE A 51 5.59 37.26 103.04
CA ILE A 51 5.38 38.04 101.80
C ILE A 51 5.95 37.25 100.63
N GLY A 52 5.15 37.04 99.57
CA GLY A 52 5.57 36.36 98.33
C GLY A 52 5.16 34.89 98.21
N ASP A 53 4.41 34.34 99.17
CA ASP A 53 3.85 32.98 99.05
C ASP A 53 2.77 32.93 97.98
N ILE A 54 2.83 31.92 97.10
CA ILE A 54 1.84 31.70 96.03
C ILE A 54 0.49 31.26 96.60
N ILE A 55 -0.59 31.72 95.96
CA ILE A 55 -1.96 31.30 96.22
C ILE A 55 -2.28 30.10 95.31
N THR A 56 -2.72 28.98 95.89
CA THR A 56 -3.13 27.78 95.15
C THR A 56 -4.60 27.47 95.42
N GLU A 57 -5.24 26.76 94.50
CA GLU A 57 -6.59 26.21 94.65
C GLU A 57 -6.72 25.42 95.97
N GLU A 58 -5.74 24.56 96.29
CA GLU A 58 -5.74 23.77 97.53
C GLU A 58 -5.74 24.65 98.78
N LYS A 59 -4.99 25.76 98.81
CA LYS A 59 -4.96 26.69 99.96
C LYS A 59 -6.29 27.44 100.14
N ILE A 60 -7.01 27.70 99.05
CA ILE A 60 -8.34 28.31 99.08
C ILE A 60 -9.38 27.28 99.56
N ASN A 61 -9.26 26.03 99.13
CA ASN A 61 -10.17 24.94 99.48
C ASN A 61 -10.00 24.44 100.92
N ASP A 62 -8.85 24.70 101.54
CA ASP A 62 -8.55 24.30 102.92
C ASP A 62 -9.22 25.23 103.95
N ILE A 63 -10.53 25.09 104.12
CA ILE A 63 -11.34 25.80 105.13
C ILE A 63 -10.89 25.46 106.56
N ALA A 64 -10.24 24.30 106.78
CA ALA A 64 -9.78 23.88 108.11
C ALA A 64 -8.52 24.64 108.57
N SER A 65 -7.70 25.14 107.63
CA SER A 65 -6.55 26.00 107.94
C SER A 65 -7.01 27.37 108.50
N THR A 66 -6.33 27.86 109.54
CA THR A 66 -6.55 29.22 110.09
C THR A 66 -5.85 30.31 109.29
N ASP A 67 -5.16 29.95 108.20
CA ASP A 67 -4.36 30.90 107.44
C ASP A 67 -5.27 31.89 106.69
N THR A 68 -4.93 33.18 106.74
CA THR A 68 -5.62 34.19 105.94
C THR A 68 -4.85 34.47 104.66
N LEU A 69 -5.52 34.37 103.52
CA LEU A 69 -4.99 34.66 102.19
C LEU A 69 -5.33 36.12 101.82
N LYS A 70 -4.31 36.92 101.52
CA LYS A 70 -4.48 38.35 101.27
C LYS A 70 -3.74 38.80 100.01
N VAL A 71 -4.36 39.71 99.28
CA VAL A 71 -3.75 40.50 98.21
C VAL A 71 -3.73 41.95 98.65
N ILE A 72 -2.55 42.56 98.67
CA ILE A 72 -2.35 43.94 99.13
C ILE A 72 -2.05 44.83 97.93
N LEU A 73 -2.79 45.93 97.83
CA LEU A 73 -2.61 46.98 96.83
C LEU A 73 -2.12 48.24 97.50
N LYS A 74 -0.95 48.72 97.08
CA LYS A 74 -0.34 49.93 97.64
C LYS A 74 -0.12 50.98 96.56
N LEU A 75 -0.62 52.20 96.80
CA LEU A 75 -0.42 53.34 95.91
C LEU A 75 0.91 54.04 96.21
N ASN A 76 1.69 54.33 95.17
CA ASN A 76 2.93 55.12 95.34
C ASN A 76 2.61 56.63 95.33
N GLY A 77 2.58 57.24 96.51
CA GLY A 77 2.46 58.71 96.67
C GLY A 77 1.05 59.30 96.51
N ASN A 78 0.02 58.46 96.39
CA ASN A 78 -1.39 58.87 96.29
C ASN A 78 -2.22 58.19 97.38
N GLN A 79 -3.46 58.67 97.58
CA GLN A 79 -4.38 58.11 98.57
C GLN A 79 -5.59 57.48 97.88
N TRP A 80 -6.11 56.39 98.44
CA TRP A 80 -7.41 55.85 98.06
C TRP A 80 -8.49 56.87 98.39
N ALA A 81 -9.58 56.84 97.62
CA ALA A 81 -10.69 57.77 97.79
C ALA A 81 -11.22 57.73 99.23
N SER A 82 -11.49 58.89 99.82
CA SER A 82 -11.97 59.02 101.20
C SER A 82 -13.32 58.31 101.43
N ASP A 83 -14.09 58.10 100.37
CA ASP A 83 -15.33 57.32 100.33
C ASP A 83 -15.15 55.87 99.86
N ILE A 84 -13.92 55.32 99.84
CA ILE A 84 -13.63 53.94 99.36
C ILE A 84 -14.52 52.88 100.02
N ALA A 85 -14.98 53.13 101.24
CA ALA A 85 -15.91 52.26 101.97
C ALA A 85 -17.23 52.02 101.21
N THR A 86 -17.74 53.00 100.45
CA THR A 86 -18.95 52.86 99.61
C THR A 86 -18.62 52.32 98.22
N LYS A 87 -17.33 52.31 97.83
CA LYS A 87 -16.84 51.88 96.51
C LYS A 87 -16.18 50.50 96.49
N LYS A 88 -16.24 49.72 97.57
CA LYS A 88 -15.60 48.39 97.67
C LYS A 88 -16.00 47.44 96.52
N GLN A 89 -17.24 47.51 96.05
CA GLN A 89 -17.70 46.68 94.93
C GLN A 89 -17.00 47.04 93.62
N LEU A 90 -16.68 48.32 93.37
CA LEU A 90 -15.93 48.75 92.18
C LEU A 90 -14.51 48.16 92.15
N VAL A 91 -13.91 47.90 93.32
CA VAL A 91 -12.61 47.20 93.42
C VAL A 91 -12.76 45.75 92.92
N ILE A 92 -13.81 45.04 93.35
CA ILE A 92 -14.07 43.66 92.91
C ILE A 92 -14.46 43.62 91.43
N ASP A 93 -15.31 44.55 90.98
CA ASP A 93 -15.75 44.64 89.58
C ASP A 93 -14.61 44.97 88.62
N SER A 94 -13.52 45.57 89.12
CA SER A 94 -12.30 45.82 88.35
C SER A 94 -11.52 44.54 88.01
N MET A 95 -11.79 43.43 88.70
CA MET A 95 -11.09 42.17 88.51
C MET A 95 -11.60 41.41 87.27
N VAL A 96 -10.67 40.96 86.43
CA VAL A 96 -10.93 40.22 85.20
C VAL A 96 -10.14 38.92 85.22
N THR A 97 -10.83 37.82 84.93
CA THR A 97 -10.25 36.48 84.81
C THR A 97 -11.09 35.62 83.86
N GLU A 98 -10.53 34.52 83.37
CA GLU A 98 -11.19 33.62 82.42
C GLU A 98 -12.38 32.85 83.04
N GLU A 99 -12.35 32.55 84.34
CA GLU A 99 -13.43 31.84 85.05
C GLU A 99 -14.06 32.76 86.12
N LYS A 100 -14.73 33.82 85.65
CA LYS A 100 -15.32 34.87 86.51
C LYS A 100 -16.29 34.34 87.58
N SER A 101 -16.98 33.23 87.31
CA SER A 101 -17.88 32.58 88.27
C SER A 101 -17.16 32.00 89.48
N GLU A 102 -15.94 31.47 89.29
CA GLU A 102 -15.12 30.94 90.38
C GLU A 102 -14.51 32.08 91.21
N LEU A 103 -14.12 33.18 90.55
CA LEU A 103 -13.59 34.36 91.23
C LEU A 103 -14.56 34.98 92.25
N GLN A 104 -15.86 34.99 91.92
CA GLN A 104 -16.90 35.54 92.80
C GLN A 104 -17.10 34.74 94.09
N LYS A 105 -16.65 33.48 94.14
CA LYS A 105 -16.69 32.66 95.37
C LYS A 105 -15.69 33.16 96.41
N ILE A 106 -14.54 33.61 95.95
CA ILE A 106 -13.39 33.94 96.80
C ILE A 106 -13.23 35.44 97.05
N PHE A 107 -13.84 36.31 96.25
CA PHE A 107 -13.83 37.76 96.46
C PHE A 107 -15.24 38.30 96.71
N ASN A 108 -15.41 38.99 97.84
CA ASN A 108 -16.60 39.75 98.17
C ASN A 108 -16.25 41.15 98.67
N SER A 109 -17.19 42.09 98.58
CA SER A 109 -16.97 43.49 98.98
C SER A 109 -16.70 43.64 100.48
N THR A 110 -17.08 42.68 101.33
CA THR A 110 -16.75 42.66 102.75
C THR A 110 -15.26 42.38 103.03
N GLY A 111 -14.56 41.72 102.11
CA GLY A 111 -13.13 41.40 102.22
C GLY A 111 -12.17 42.51 101.81
N VAL A 112 -12.67 43.66 101.33
CA VAL A 112 -11.87 44.82 100.93
C VAL A 112 -11.77 45.81 102.08
N ASN A 113 -10.57 46.06 102.61
CA ASN A 113 -10.36 46.92 103.77
C ASN A 113 -9.26 47.95 103.51
N LEU A 114 -9.54 49.22 103.82
CA LEU A 114 -8.55 50.28 103.80
C LEU A 114 -7.77 50.23 105.13
N THR A 115 -6.49 49.86 105.07
CA THR A 115 -5.64 49.69 106.26
C THR A 115 -4.82 50.95 106.57
N SER A 116 -4.54 51.75 105.56
CA SER A 116 -3.98 53.10 105.63
C SER A 116 -4.46 53.92 104.42
N PRO A 117 -4.31 55.26 104.39
CA PRO A 117 -4.75 56.07 103.25
C PRO A 117 -4.19 55.63 101.89
N ASP A 118 -3.04 54.96 101.85
CA ASP A 118 -2.36 54.47 100.64
C ASP A 118 -2.44 52.94 100.42
N THR A 119 -3.00 52.17 101.36
CA THR A 119 -2.98 50.69 101.32
C THR A 119 -4.38 50.09 101.43
N LEU A 120 -4.72 49.25 100.45
CA LEU A 120 -5.95 48.47 100.40
C LEU A 120 -5.62 46.97 100.51
N GLU A 121 -6.28 46.29 101.43
CA GLU A 121 -6.14 44.86 101.65
C GLU A 121 -7.38 44.12 101.14
N LEU A 122 -7.17 43.09 100.34
CA LEU A 122 -8.21 42.21 99.83
C LEU A 122 -8.01 40.82 100.42
N THR A 123 -8.89 40.43 101.34
CA THR A 123 -8.87 39.08 101.92
C THR A 123 -9.67 38.13 101.03
N LEU A 124 -9.04 37.02 100.64
CA LEU A 124 -9.71 35.96 99.90
C LEU A 124 -10.54 35.11 100.88
N THR A 125 -11.78 34.85 100.52
CA THR A 125 -12.66 33.92 101.22
C THR A 125 -12.29 32.51 100.82
N LYS A 126 -12.06 31.64 101.81
CA LYS A 126 -11.85 30.21 101.57
C LYS A 126 -13.17 29.55 101.18
N ASP A 127 -13.13 28.68 100.18
CA ASP A 127 -14.32 28.01 99.65
C ASP A 127 -13.92 26.64 99.11
N THR A 128 -14.42 25.56 99.71
CA THR A 128 -14.18 24.16 99.28
C THR A 128 -14.68 23.84 97.88
N SER A 129 -15.56 24.67 97.33
CA SER A 129 -16.11 24.53 95.99
C SER A 129 -15.34 25.30 94.93
N TYR A 130 -14.30 26.05 95.31
CA TYR A 130 -13.44 26.74 94.37
C TYR A 130 -12.61 25.72 93.59
N ASN A 131 -12.83 25.64 92.28
CA ASN A 131 -12.18 24.65 91.42
C ASN A 131 -11.80 25.30 90.10
N ILE A 132 -10.51 25.24 89.77
CA ILE A 132 -9.97 25.82 88.54
C ILE A 132 -9.26 24.71 87.75
N LYS A 133 -9.60 24.55 86.46
CA LYS A 133 -9.00 23.49 85.63
C LYS A 133 -7.58 23.81 85.17
N LYS A 134 -7.15 25.07 85.30
CA LYS A 134 -5.84 25.60 84.91
C LYS A 134 -5.50 26.83 85.74
N ASN A 135 -4.22 27.21 85.77
CA ASN A 135 -3.77 28.40 86.48
C ASN A 135 -4.58 29.63 86.04
N GLN A 136 -5.16 30.33 87.02
CA GLN A 136 -6.06 31.44 86.79
C GLN A 136 -5.34 32.75 87.09
N THR A 137 -5.14 33.61 86.07
CA THR A 137 -4.55 34.95 86.27
C THR A 137 -5.65 35.99 86.39
N ILE A 138 -5.64 36.72 87.50
CA ILE A 138 -6.61 37.76 87.85
C ILE A 138 -5.95 39.11 87.60
N THR A 139 -6.53 39.92 86.72
CA THR A 139 -6.06 41.26 86.38
C THR A 139 -7.05 42.29 86.91
N MET A 140 -6.58 43.29 87.67
CA MET A 140 -7.41 44.34 88.25
C MET A 140 -7.23 45.65 87.49
N ASN A 141 -8.29 46.10 86.83
CA ASN A 141 -8.34 47.34 86.05
C ASN A 141 -8.99 48.47 86.86
N LEU A 142 -8.29 48.95 87.89
CA LEU A 142 -8.83 49.88 88.87
C LEU A 142 -9.29 51.20 88.21
N PRO A 143 -10.57 51.61 88.36
CA PRO A 143 -11.02 52.92 87.86
C PRO A 143 -10.42 54.07 88.66
N ALA A 144 -10.17 55.20 87.98
CA ALA A 144 -9.59 56.42 88.56
C ALA A 144 -10.38 56.94 89.79
N THR A 145 -11.69 56.70 89.81
CA THR A 145 -12.60 57.10 90.90
C THR A 145 -12.32 56.43 92.25
N LEU A 146 -11.46 55.41 92.30
CA LEU A 146 -10.98 54.77 93.52
C LEU A 146 -9.81 55.51 94.17
N ILE A 147 -9.19 56.47 93.48
CA ILE A 147 -8.05 57.23 93.97
C ILE A 147 -8.49 58.68 94.22
N GLU A 148 -8.15 59.23 95.38
CA GLU A 148 -8.52 60.59 95.79
C GLU A 148 -7.92 61.62 94.84
N ASN A 149 -8.75 62.53 94.31
CA ASN A 149 -8.35 63.61 93.39
C ASN A 149 -7.59 63.17 92.12
N TRP A 150 -7.81 61.94 91.63
CA TRP A 150 -7.16 61.43 90.42
C TRP A 150 -8.12 61.29 89.23
N GLU A 151 -7.80 61.95 88.12
CA GLU A 151 -8.56 61.89 86.86
C GLU A 151 -7.83 61.11 85.75
N GLY A 152 -6.65 60.53 86.05
CA GLY A 152 -5.81 59.80 85.09
C GLY A 152 -6.08 58.29 85.03
N GLN A 153 -5.25 57.54 84.28
CA GLN A 153 -5.35 56.08 84.21
C GLN A 153 -4.56 55.40 85.35
N VAL A 154 -5.01 54.22 85.79
CA VAL A 154 -4.31 53.37 86.77
C VAL A 154 -3.78 52.15 86.01
N THR A 155 -2.50 51.82 86.17
CA THR A 155 -1.94 50.62 85.52
C THR A 155 -2.61 49.36 86.06
N PRO A 156 -3.08 48.45 85.19
CA PRO A 156 -3.59 47.16 85.63
C PRO A 156 -2.55 46.38 86.42
N VAL A 157 -2.98 45.71 87.48
CA VAL A 157 -2.12 44.82 88.29
C VAL A 157 -2.68 43.41 88.25
N SER A 158 -1.81 42.40 88.28
CA SER A 158 -2.26 41.00 88.19
C SER A 158 -1.59 40.08 89.19
N PHE A 159 -2.31 39.04 89.61
CA PHE A 159 -1.79 37.90 90.37
C PHE A 159 -2.39 36.58 89.86
N THR A 160 -1.77 35.45 90.18
CA THR A 160 -2.18 34.14 89.67
C THR A 160 -2.53 33.18 90.81
N ILE A 161 -3.63 32.47 90.66
CA ILE A 161 -4.02 31.32 91.50
C ILE A 161 -3.69 30.05 90.72
N TYR A 162 -2.91 29.14 91.30
CA TYR A 162 -2.47 27.92 90.63
C TYR A 162 -3.43 26.75 90.85
N ALA A 163 -3.74 26.01 89.78
CA ALA A 163 -4.63 24.85 89.77
C ALA A 163 -3.92 23.55 90.23
N LYS A 164 -4.70 22.53 90.59
CA LYS A 164 -4.22 21.21 90.99
C LYS A 164 -3.46 20.45 89.85
N PRO A 165 -2.43 19.63 90.16
CA PRO A 165 -1.77 18.77 89.16
C PRO A 165 -2.59 17.55 88.71
N GLU A 166 -2.56 17.17 87.43
CA GLU A 166 -3.27 15.99 86.87
C GLU A 166 -2.38 15.14 85.95
N VAL A 167 -2.65 13.82 85.85
CA VAL A 167 -1.95 12.86 84.94
C VAL A 167 -2.93 12.26 83.93
N THR A 168 -2.56 12.22 82.64
CA THR A 168 -3.33 11.55 81.57
C THR A 168 -2.50 10.52 80.81
N VAL A 169 -3.14 9.44 80.31
CA VAL A 169 -2.50 8.40 79.51
C VAL A 169 -2.79 8.63 78.02
N GLY A 170 -1.76 8.58 77.18
CA GLY A 170 -1.85 8.68 75.73
C GLY A 170 -0.79 7.85 75.02
N GLY A 171 -0.49 8.22 73.76
CA GLY A 171 0.47 7.52 72.91
C GLY A 171 -0.18 6.54 71.94
N SER A 172 0.64 5.84 71.16
CA SER A 172 0.16 4.89 70.14
C SER A 172 -0.42 3.59 70.72
N ILE A 173 -0.30 3.41 72.04
CA ILE A 173 -0.85 2.24 72.74
C ILE A 173 -2.38 2.20 72.76
N LEU A 174 -3.06 3.35 72.59
CA LEU A 174 -4.52 3.47 72.71
C LEU A 174 -5.29 2.54 71.75
N ASN A 175 -4.69 2.15 70.62
CA ASN A 175 -5.28 1.30 69.58
C ASN A 175 -4.44 0.04 69.27
N ALA A 176 -3.59 -0.40 70.19
CA ALA A 176 -2.66 -1.48 69.91
C ALA A 176 -3.31 -2.87 69.97
N THR A 177 -2.89 -3.77 69.09
CA THR A 177 -3.28 -5.20 69.12
C THR A 177 -2.23 -6.04 69.85
N LYS A 178 -2.57 -7.27 70.22
CA LYS A 178 -1.59 -8.22 70.77
C LYS A 178 -0.31 -8.35 69.90
N ASP A 179 -0.47 -8.41 68.59
CA ASP A 179 0.65 -8.54 67.64
C ASP A 179 1.52 -7.30 67.57
N ASP A 180 0.93 -6.12 67.74
CA ASP A 180 1.68 -4.87 67.81
C ASP A 180 2.65 -4.85 69.00
N LEU A 181 2.23 -5.39 70.15
CA LEU A 181 3.08 -5.46 71.33
C LEU A 181 4.16 -6.52 71.18
N ILE A 182 3.88 -7.63 70.48
CA ILE A 182 4.88 -8.64 70.16
C ILE A 182 5.97 -8.08 69.23
N LYS A 183 5.59 -7.25 68.26
CA LYS A 183 6.53 -6.59 67.33
C LYS A 183 7.31 -5.43 67.97
N GLY A 184 6.76 -4.81 69.03
CA GLY A 184 7.33 -3.64 69.69
C GLY A 184 7.10 -2.33 68.93
N GLY A 185 7.60 -1.22 69.48
CA GLY A 185 7.56 0.12 68.87
C GLY A 185 6.34 0.97 69.23
N LYS A 186 5.36 0.45 69.99
CA LYS A 186 4.23 1.25 70.50
C LYS A 186 4.66 2.13 71.67
N THR A 187 3.95 3.22 71.91
CA THR A 187 4.30 4.24 72.91
C THR A 187 3.18 4.44 73.93
N ILE A 188 3.55 4.56 75.20
CA ILE A 188 2.69 5.00 76.31
C ILE A 188 3.20 6.38 76.76
N ASP A 189 2.36 7.40 76.67
CA ASP A 189 2.69 8.76 77.08
C ASP A 189 1.91 9.12 78.36
N LEU A 190 2.61 9.43 79.44
CA LEU A 190 2.03 9.93 80.69
C LEU A 190 2.25 11.45 80.78
N ASN A 191 1.20 12.24 80.61
CA ASN A 191 1.27 13.71 80.57
C ASN A 191 0.83 14.32 81.90
N LEU A 192 1.66 15.21 82.46
CA LEU A 192 1.39 16.00 83.65
C LEU A 192 0.88 17.40 83.29
N LEU A 193 -0.34 17.72 83.74
CA LEU A 193 -0.89 19.07 83.74
C LEU A 193 -0.45 19.79 85.03
N ASN A 194 -0.05 21.06 84.94
CA ASN A 194 0.34 21.92 86.07
C ASN A 194 1.53 21.44 86.96
N ALA A 195 2.21 20.34 86.61
CA ALA A 195 3.45 19.86 87.25
C ALA A 195 4.50 19.34 86.24
N LYS A 196 5.72 19.01 86.71
CA LYS A 196 6.80 18.39 85.92
C LYS A 196 7.33 17.15 86.65
N TRP A 197 7.74 16.12 85.90
CA TRP A 197 8.47 14.97 86.43
C TRP A 197 9.83 15.43 87.00
N ASN A 198 10.15 15.01 88.23
CA ASN A 198 11.42 15.30 88.88
C ASN A 198 12.50 14.41 88.29
N ILE A 199 13.44 15.03 87.60
CA ILE A 199 14.69 14.41 87.16
C ILE A 199 15.79 14.90 88.10
N THR A 200 16.11 14.13 89.14
CA THR A 200 17.22 14.51 90.03
C THR A 200 18.53 14.52 89.22
N ASN A 201 19.24 15.67 89.28
CA ASN A 201 20.37 16.04 88.44
C ASN A 201 21.64 15.18 88.68
N THR A 202 21.60 13.92 88.28
CA THR A 202 22.81 13.09 88.07
C THR A 202 22.71 12.37 86.74
N GLY A 203 22.97 13.09 85.64
CA GLY A 203 23.38 12.48 84.36
C GLY A 203 22.28 11.90 83.45
N GLY A 204 21.01 12.26 83.64
CA GLY A 204 19.94 11.91 82.69
C GLY A 204 19.45 10.46 82.72
N MET A 205 19.87 9.65 83.71
CA MET A 205 19.38 8.27 83.88
C MET A 205 18.22 8.20 84.87
N ILE A 206 17.17 7.45 84.50
CA ILE A 206 16.05 7.14 85.40
C ILE A 206 16.47 5.99 86.32
N THR A 207 16.45 6.19 87.64
CA THR A 207 16.69 5.10 88.60
C THR A 207 15.55 4.07 88.54
N ILE A 208 15.89 2.79 88.37
CA ILE A 208 14.96 1.64 88.27
C ILE A 208 13.87 1.65 89.35
N THR A 209 14.20 2.07 90.58
CA THR A 209 13.27 2.12 91.71
C THR A 209 12.08 3.06 91.49
N GLY A 210 12.28 4.17 90.76
CA GLY A 210 11.20 5.12 90.44
C GLY A 210 10.29 4.62 89.32
N LEU A 211 10.89 4.03 88.27
CA LEU A 211 10.14 3.50 87.13
C LEU A 211 9.31 2.27 87.51
N ASN A 212 9.83 1.38 88.34
CA ASN A 212 9.08 0.19 88.76
C ASN A 212 7.76 0.56 89.44
N LYS A 213 7.75 1.61 90.27
CA LYS A 213 6.54 2.13 90.92
C LYS A 213 5.52 2.69 89.93
N ILE A 214 5.97 3.30 88.83
CA ILE A 214 5.11 3.78 87.74
C ILE A 214 4.55 2.59 86.95
N LEU A 215 5.39 1.60 86.63
CA LEU A 215 4.98 0.38 85.94
C LEU A 215 3.97 -0.44 86.77
N ASP A 216 4.10 -0.44 88.10
CA ASP A 216 3.16 -1.10 89.03
C ASP A 216 1.73 -0.53 88.96
N GLN A 217 1.56 0.70 88.44
CA GLN A 217 0.25 1.33 88.32
C GLN A 217 -0.56 0.85 87.10
N PHE A 218 0.06 0.15 86.13
CA PHE A 218 -0.67 -0.43 84.99
C PHE A 218 -1.31 -1.76 85.38
N LYS A 219 -2.64 -1.79 85.45
CA LYS A 219 -3.45 -2.90 85.96
C LYS A 219 -4.55 -3.29 84.95
N ILE A 220 -4.78 -4.60 84.77
CA ILE A 220 -5.91 -5.12 83.95
C ILE A 220 -7.22 -4.99 84.74
N ASN A 221 -7.14 -5.17 86.05
CA ASN A 221 -8.21 -4.96 87.03
C ASN A 221 -7.56 -4.50 88.35
N PRO A 222 -8.32 -3.98 89.33
CA PRO A 222 -7.75 -3.39 90.56
C PRO A 222 -6.74 -4.28 91.32
N THR A 223 -6.80 -5.60 91.13
CA THR A 223 -5.96 -6.60 91.80
C THR A 223 -4.87 -7.23 90.92
N THR A 224 -4.88 -7.03 89.60
CA THR A 224 -4.00 -7.75 88.65
C THR A 224 -3.14 -6.78 87.85
N GLN A 225 -1.82 -6.86 88.02
CA GLN A 225 -0.86 -6.10 87.22
C GLN A 225 -0.84 -6.58 85.77
N TRP A 226 -0.63 -5.66 84.84
CA TRP A 226 -0.46 -5.98 83.43
C TRP A 226 0.85 -6.75 83.20
N ALA A 227 0.82 -7.97 82.63
CA ALA A 227 2.00 -8.84 82.56
C ALA A 227 3.18 -8.24 81.79
N ALA A 228 2.91 -7.33 80.85
CA ALA A 228 3.93 -6.57 80.13
C ALA A 228 4.82 -5.75 81.08
N THR A 229 4.28 -5.24 82.18
CA THR A 229 5.03 -4.44 83.16
C THR A 229 6.16 -5.24 83.80
N GLN A 230 5.96 -6.54 84.05
CA GLN A 230 6.98 -7.42 84.61
C GLN A 230 8.14 -7.64 83.63
N TYR A 231 7.84 -7.70 82.33
CA TYR A 231 8.86 -7.72 81.30
C TYR A 231 9.61 -6.39 81.23
N LEU A 232 8.90 -5.25 81.24
CA LEU A 232 9.53 -3.92 81.19
C LEU A 232 10.45 -3.64 82.39
N LYS A 233 10.12 -4.14 83.59
CA LYS A 233 11.00 -4.06 84.78
C LYS A 233 12.33 -4.80 84.62
N SER A 234 12.40 -5.78 83.71
CA SER A 234 13.62 -6.56 83.45
C SER A 234 14.54 -5.93 82.39
N ILE A 235 14.10 -4.83 81.76
CA ILE A 235 14.79 -4.15 80.65
C ILE A 235 15.40 -2.85 81.17
N ASP A 236 16.53 -2.42 80.61
CA ASP A 236 17.15 -1.14 80.96
C ASP A 236 16.17 0.03 80.67
N PRO A 237 15.74 0.79 81.71
CA PRO A 237 14.84 1.94 81.58
C PRO A 237 15.26 2.92 80.48
N ASN A 238 16.56 3.14 80.30
CA ASN A 238 17.07 4.15 79.37
C ASN A 238 16.87 3.77 77.90
N THR A 239 16.52 2.51 77.63
CA THR A 239 16.26 2.03 76.26
C THR A 239 14.82 2.26 75.80
N PHE A 240 13.88 2.44 76.74
CA PHE A 240 12.47 2.58 76.41
C PHE A 240 11.80 3.78 77.06
N VAL A 241 12.43 4.48 78.00
CA VAL A 241 11.82 5.63 78.69
C VAL A 241 12.51 6.93 78.29
N SER A 242 11.71 7.97 78.04
CA SER A 242 12.17 9.31 77.69
C SER A 242 11.24 10.38 78.29
N PHE A 243 11.74 11.60 78.45
CA PHE A 243 10.93 12.75 78.85
C PHE A 243 10.78 13.73 77.69
N ALA A 244 9.60 14.35 77.59
CA ALA A 244 9.29 15.38 76.61
C ALA A 244 8.54 16.54 77.27
N ASN A 245 8.34 17.63 76.52
CA ASN A 245 7.57 18.82 76.96
C ASN A 245 8.10 19.42 78.27
N GLU A 246 9.39 19.70 78.35
CA GLU A 246 10.05 20.21 79.57
C GLU A 246 9.80 19.35 80.82
N ASN A 247 9.89 18.03 80.66
CA ASN A 247 9.58 17.03 81.69
C ASN A 247 8.11 16.99 82.11
N ARG A 248 7.17 17.44 81.27
CA ARG A 248 5.73 17.25 81.52
C ARG A 248 5.22 15.92 81.00
N THR A 249 5.89 15.32 80.02
CA THR A 249 5.51 14.02 79.45
C THR A 249 6.57 12.97 79.75
N LEU A 250 6.17 11.85 80.35
CA LEU A 250 6.97 10.64 80.47
C LEU A 250 6.52 9.67 79.37
N ARG A 251 7.38 9.40 78.38
CA ARG A 251 7.11 8.54 77.24
C ARG A 251 7.83 7.21 77.37
N MET A 252 7.10 6.11 77.27
CA MET A 252 7.61 4.74 77.26
C MET A 252 7.40 4.12 75.87
N THR A 253 8.47 3.85 75.12
CA THR A 253 8.47 3.17 73.81
C THR A 253 8.68 1.68 74.01
N LEU A 254 7.61 0.90 73.98
CA LEU A 254 7.61 -0.52 74.30
C LEU A 254 8.54 -1.31 73.35
N PRO A 255 9.51 -2.06 73.86
CA PRO A 255 10.26 -3.03 73.07
C PRO A 255 9.36 -4.22 72.67
N PRO A 256 9.82 -5.11 71.77
CA PRO A 256 9.11 -6.36 71.45
C PRO A 256 8.81 -7.17 72.72
N ILE A 257 7.53 -7.39 73.04
CA ILE A 257 7.10 -8.08 74.26
C ILE A 257 6.85 -9.57 73.93
N PRO A 258 7.43 -10.53 74.68
CA PRO A 258 7.17 -11.95 74.46
C PRO A 258 5.66 -12.28 74.44
N ALA A 259 5.22 -13.12 73.50
CA ALA A 259 3.79 -13.41 73.29
C ALA A 259 3.05 -13.98 74.53
N ASN A 260 3.78 -14.62 75.45
CA ASN A 260 3.27 -15.12 76.73
C ASN A 260 3.23 -14.06 77.86
N LYS A 261 3.61 -12.82 77.56
CA LYS A 261 3.60 -11.66 78.46
C LYS A 261 2.69 -10.53 77.96
N VAL A 262 1.92 -10.77 76.89
CA VAL A 262 0.95 -9.81 76.35
C VAL A 262 -0.47 -10.28 76.68
N ASP A 263 -1.09 -9.59 77.63
CA ASP A 263 -2.50 -9.75 77.97
C ASP A 263 -3.38 -8.88 77.06
N THR A 264 -4.55 -9.39 76.66
CA THR A 264 -5.59 -8.66 75.91
C THR A 264 -6.67 -8.17 76.87
N GLY A 265 -7.22 -6.97 76.63
CA GLY A 265 -8.25 -6.37 77.50
C GLY A 265 -7.96 -4.92 77.86
N ALA A 266 -8.80 -4.34 78.72
CA ALA A 266 -8.64 -2.97 79.20
C ALA A 266 -7.51 -2.91 80.25
N ILE A 267 -6.54 -2.03 80.01
CA ILE A 267 -5.45 -1.71 80.93
C ILE A 267 -5.73 -0.33 81.49
N THR A 268 -5.72 -0.21 82.81
CA THR A 268 -5.93 1.03 83.56
C THR A 268 -4.62 1.47 84.21
N PHE A 269 -4.37 2.78 84.26
CA PHE A 269 -3.32 3.40 85.04
C PHE A 269 -3.97 3.95 86.31
N ASP A 270 -3.86 3.19 87.39
CA ASP A 270 -4.48 3.54 88.67
C ASP A 270 -3.53 4.40 89.50
N SER A 271 -3.96 5.55 90.02
CA SER A 271 -3.05 6.47 90.72
C SER A 271 -2.98 6.22 92.23
N VAL A 272 -3.64 5.19 92.76
CA VAL A 272 -3.75 4.95 94.21
C VAL A 272 -3.62 3.45 94.52
N ASP A 273 -2.56 3.08 95.23
CA ASP A 273 -2.67 1.96 96.17
C ASP A 273 -3.24 2.54 97.46
N GLY A 274 -4.31 1.95 97.99
CA GLY A 274 -4.98 2.35 99.23
C GLY A 274 -4.14 2.15 100.51
N GLY A 275 -2.88 2.61 100.52
CA GLY A 275 -1.93 2.55 101.62
C GLY A 275 -1.21 3.89 101.80
N THR A 276 -1.18 4.36 103.03
CA THR A 276 -0.94 5.73 103.55
C THR A 276 0.35 6.50 103.21
N THR A 277 1.09 6.28 102.11
CA THR A 277 2.15 7.23 101.68
C THR A 277 2.50 7.09 100.18
N PRO A 278 2.25 8.11 99.34
CA PRO A 278 2.71 8.14 97.95
C PRO A 278 4.24 8.37 97.84
N PRO A 279 4.91 7.89 96.77
CA PRO A 279 6.32 8.20 96.50
C PRO A 279 6.45 9.61 95.93
N THR A 280 6.55 10.63 96.79
CA THR A 280 6.67 12.06 96.41
C THR A 280 8.04 12.47 95.85
N SER A 281 8.99 11.54 95.67
CA SER A 281 10.35 11.87 95.22
C SER A 281 10.48 12.21 93.72
N ASN A 282 9.47 11.92 92.89
CA ASN A 282 9.62 11.85 91.42
C ASN A 282 8.88 12.96 90.64
N ILE A 283 8.32 13.98 91.29
CA ILE A 283 7.61 15.11 90.63
C ILE A 283 8.06 16.44 91.28
N SER A 284 8.45 17.43 90.47
CA SER A 284 8.91 18.77 90.91
C SER A 284 7.93 19.83 90.41
N SER A 285 7.37 20.63 91.32
CA SER A 285 6.74 21.89 90.95
C SER A 285 7.83 22.92 90.57
N THR A 286 7.51 23.90 89.73
CA THR A 286 8.50 24.75 89.05
C THR A 286 8.89 26.03 89.81
N TYR A 287 8.60 26.12 91.11
CA TYR A 287 9.05 27.23 91.96
C TYR A 287 9.60 26.65 93.26
N ILE A 288 10.78 27.12 93.66
CA ILE A 288 11.64 26.61 94.73
C ILE A 288 10.84 26.45 96.03
N ILE A 289 10.45 25.23 96.36
CA ILE A 289 10.05 24.82 97.70
C ILE A 289 11.33 24.39 98.39
N ASP A 290 12.04 25.35 98.98
CA ASP A 290 12.92 25.00 100.09
C ASP A 290 12.07 24.97 101.37
N THR A 291 12.12 23.81 102.00
CA THR A 291 11.84 23.54 103.42
C THR A 291 10.40 23.71 103.98
N VAL A 292 9.89 22.55 104.43
CA VAL A 292 9.00 22.31 105.61
C VAL A 292 7.50 22.08 105.38
N ILE A 293 7.16 20.78 105.38
CA ILE A 293 6.08 20.04 106.07
C ILE A 293 4.61 20.40 105.78
N GLY A 294 3.84 19.38 105.37
CA GLY A 294 2.48 19.25 105.88
C GLY A 294 1.53 18.32 105.12
N SER A 295 1.36 18.53 103.82
CA SER A 295 0.20 17.95 103.11
C SER A 295 0.63 17.10 101.91
N PRO A 296 0.14 15.84 101.80
CA PRO A 296 0.32 15.07 100.58
C PRO A 296 -0.40 15.78 99.43
N LEU A 297 0.27 15.95 98.28
CA LEU A 297 -0.40 16.27 97.03
C LEU A 297 -1.41 15.14 96.74
N LEU A 298 -2.68 15.42 96.99
CA LEU A 298 -3.77 14.47 96.78
C LEU A 298 -4.04 14.39 95.28
N TYR A 299 -3.56 13.35 94.59
CA TYR A 299 -3.92 13.10 93.20
C TYR A 299 -5.33 12.51 93.09
N GLU A 300 -6.34 13.37 93.16
CA GLU A 300 -7.71 13.04 92.80
C GLU A 300 -8.13 13.93 91.63
N SER A 301 -8.50 13.32 90.50
CA SER A 301 -9.15 13.99 89.38
C SER A 301 -10.66 13.80 89.50
N ALA A 302 -11.41 14.89 89.62
CA ALA A 302 -12.87 14.88 89.58
C ALA A 302 -13.44 14.84 88.15
N ASP A 303 -12.61 14.70 87.10
CA ASP A 303 -13.05 14.66 85.71
C ASP A 303 -13.17 13.21 85.19
N GLU A 304 -14.41 12.75 84.95
CA GLU A 304 -14.72 11.43 84.37
C GLU A 304 -14.21 11.26 82.92
N ASN A 305 -13.71 12.32 82.28
CA ASN A 305 -13.29 12.30 80.87
C ASN A 305 -11.77 12.22 80.62
N ALA A 306 -10.93 12.24 81.65
CA ALA A 306 -9.50 12.04 81.49
C ALA A 306 -9.18 10.55 81.29
N SER A 307 -8.79 10.12 80.07
CA SER A 307 -8.48 8.72 79.78
C SER A 307 -7.31 8.20 80.64
N LYS A 308 -7.63 7.38 81.65
CA LYS A 308 -6.67 6.61 82.45
C LYS A 308 -6.53 5.17 81.95
N SER A 309 -7.07 4.83 80.79
CA SER A 309 -7.08 3.44 80.28
C SER A 309 -6.84 3.34 78.78
N PHE A 310 -6.39 2.17 78.34
CA PHE A 310 -6.30 1.76 76.94
C PHE A 310 -6.69 0.29 76.79
N THR A 311 -7.13 -0.16 75.61
CA THR A 311 -7.54 -1.55 75.37
C THR A 311 -6.59 -2.22 74.38
N ILE A 312 -6.08 -3.40 74.73
CA ILE A 312 -5.32 -4.25 73.79
C ILE A 312 -6.27 -5.22 73.08
N GLY A 313 -6.46 -5.02 71.77
CA GLY A 313 -7.36 -5.83 70.94
C GLY A 313 -6.82 -7.22 70.56
N ALA A 314 -7.74 -8.17 70.31
CA ALA A 314 -7.42 -9.49 69.74
C ALA A 314 -7.12 -9.38 68.22
N SER A 315 -6.27 -10.25 67.69
CA SER A 315 -5.87 -10.28 66.28
C SER A 315 -6.92 -10.96 65.39
N THR A 316 -7.46 -10.28 64.37
CA THR A 316 -8.33 -10.91 63.36
C THR A 316 -7.49 -11.56 62.25
N GLY A 317 -7.36 -12.89 62.23
CA GLY A 317 -6.65 -13.62 61.17
C GLY A 317 -7.48 -13.76 59.87
N LEU A 318 -6.82 -13.87 58.71
CA LEU A 318 -7.43 -14.16 57.40
C LEU A 318 -6.66 -15.26 56.67
N THR A 319 -7.33 -16.35 56.28
CA THR A 319 -6.71 -17.42 55.46
C THR A 319 -7.20 -17.39 54.02
N ILE A 320 -6.31 -17.67 53.06
CA ILE A 320 -6.57 -17.73 51.61
C ILE A 320 -5.89 -18.95 50.99
N SER A 321 -6.49 -19.57 49.97
CA SER A 321 -5.96 -20.75 49.27
C SER A 321 -5.16 -20.39 48.00
N ASN A 322 -4.06 -21.10 47.75
CA ASN A 322 -3.30 -21.01 46.48
C ASN A 322 -4.04 -21.71 45.32
N THR A 323 -3.70 -21.36 44.08
CA THR A 323 -4.25 -22.01 42.86
C THR A 323 -3.21 -22.06 41.73
N SER A 324 -3.57 -22.57 40.56
CA SER A 324 -2.71 -22.70 39.36
C SER A 324 -3.31 -22.01 38.13
N GLU A 325 -2.45 -21.60 37.18
CA GLU A 325 -2.87 -21.04 35.88
C GLU A 325 -3.88 -21.94 35.16
N SER A 326 -3.64 -23.25 35.15
CA SER A 326 -4.55 -24.24 34.54
C SER A 326 -5.95 -24.24 35.18
N ALA A 327 -6.04 -24.04 36.50
CA ALA A 327 -7.31 -24.04 37.21
C ALA A 327 -8.07 -22.71 37.06
N ILE A 328 -7.38 -21.59 36.82
CA ILE A 328 -7.96 -20.30 36.40
C ILE A 328 -8.51 -20.39 34.98
N VAL A 329 -7.72 -20.93 34.04
CA VAL A 329 -8.15 -21.13 32.65
C VAL A 329 -9.35 -22.07 32.57
N GLY A 330 -9.36 -23.14 33.36
CA GLY A 330 -10.48 -24.10 33.42
C GLY A 330 -11.71 -23.60 34.17
N GLY A 331 -11.63 -22.52 34.95
CA GLY A 331 -12.73 -22.02 35.78
C GLY A 331 -13.13 -22.97 36.93
N THR A 332 -12.19 -23.78 37.41
CA THR A 332 -12.45 -24.82 38.44
C THR A 332 -11.98 -24.40 39.84
N SER A 333 -11.47 -23.18 39.98
CA SER A 333 -10.91 -22.65 41.23
C SER A 333 -11.87 -21.75 41.99
N ASN A 334 -11.71 -21.73 43.32
CA ASN A 334 -12.36 -20.78 44.21
C ASN A 334 -11.29 -20.01 45.01
N ILE A 335 -11.54 -18.74 45.29
CA ILE A 335 -10.83 -17.99 46.33
C ILE A 335 -11.71 -18.02 47.57
N THR A 336 -11.25 -18.68 48.62
CA THR A 336 -11.94 -18.71 49.91
C THR A 336 -11.22 -17.78 50.89
N LEU A 337 -11.97 -16.82 51.44
CA LEU A 337 -11.51 -15.85 52.42
C LEU A 337 -12.21 -16.14 53.76
N THR A 338 -11.47 -16.60 54.75
CA THR A 338 -12.02 -16.92 56.08
C THR A 338 -11.43 -16.00 57.14
N LEU A 339 -12.28 -15.24 57.82
CA LEU A 339 -11.91 -14.46 59.00
C LEU A 339 -11.90 -15.37 60.25
N THR A 340 -10.80 -15.39 60.98
CA THR A 340 -10.62 -16.26 62.17
C THR A 340 -11.44 -15.77 63.37
N ASP A 341 -11.46 -14.45 63.62
CA ASP A 341 -12.08 -13.84 64.80
C ASP A 341 -12.88 -12.56 64.48
N GLY A 342 -13.63 -12.56 63.37
CA GLY A 342 -14.41 -11.41 62.90
C GLY A 342 -15.54 -11.79 61.94
N SER A 343 -16.31 -10.79 61.50
CA SER A 343 -17.38 -10.99 60.52
C SER A 343 -17.32 -10.00 59.38
N TRP A 344 -17.77 -10.43 58.21
CA TRP A 344 -17.91 -9.56 57.04
C TRP A 344 -19.09 -8.60 57.23
N ALA A 345 -18.99 -7.40 56.65
CA ALA A 345 -20.08 -6.42 56.66
C ALA A 345 -21.26 -6.94 55.81
N THR A 346 -22.25 -7.54 56.47
CA THR A 346 -23.44 -8.07 55.80
C THR A 346 -24.57 -7.04 55.74
N PRO A 347 -25.29 -6.92 54.59
CA PRO A 347 -25.03 -7.59 53.32
C PRO A 347 -23.87 -6.97 52.52
N LEU A 348 -23.18 -7.81 51.73
CA LEU A 348 -22.25 -7.38 50.68
C LEU A 348 -23.02 -7.16 49.38
N ASP A 349 -23.48 -5.94 49.17
CA ASP A 349 -24.10 -5.51 47.90
C ASP A 349 -23.12 -5.60 46.71
N PRO A 350 -23.60 -5.48 45.46
CA PRO A 350 -22.75 -5.57 44.28
C PRO A 350 -21.57 -4.58 44.25
N GLU A 351 -21.69 -3.39 44.85
CA GLU A 351 -20.60 -2.41 44.88
C GLU A 351 -19.52 -2.82 45.88
N LYS A 352 -19.91 -3.32 47.06
CA LYS A 352 -18.96 -3.89 48.03
C LYS A 352 -18.24 -5.12 47.49
N LYS A 353 -18.93 -5.98 46.72
CA LYS A 353 -18.31 -7.14 46.03
C LYS A 353 -17.28 -6.70 44.98
N LYS A 354 -17.55 -5.64 44.22
CA LYS A 354 -16.57 -5.06 43.29
C LYS A 354 -15.35 -4.52 44.02
N VAL A 355 -15.56 -3.83 45.15
CA VAL A 355 -14.46 -3.32 45.99
C VAL A 355 -13.59 -4.47 46.53
N LEU A 356 -14.19 -5.60 46.92
CA LEU A 356 -13.42 -6.80 47.31
C LEU A 356 -12.57 -7.34 46.15
N ILE A 357 -13.13 -7.42 44.94
CA ILE A 357 -12.40 -7.87 43.75
C ILE A 357 -11.27 -6.90 43.39
N ASP A 358 -11.50 -5.59 43.55
CA ASP A 358 -10.50 -4.55 43.31
C ASP A 358 -9.36 -4.55 44.33
N ALA A 359 -9.65 -4.98 45.56
CA ALA A 359 -8.67 -5.12 46.62
C ALA A 359 -7.70 -6.32 46.41
N LEU A 360 -8.03 -7.26 45.52
CA LEU A 360 -7.12 -8.31 45.07
C LEU A 360 -6.19 -7.76 43.99
N VAL A 361 -4.92 -7.55 44.32
CA VAL A 361 -3.95 -6.88 43.44
C VAL A 361 -2.76 -7.78 43.14
N ALA A 362 -2.44 -7.95 41.86
CA ALA A 362 -1.24 -8.67 41.43
C ALA A 362 0.02 -7.80 41.56
N THR A 363 1.12 -8.41 42.03
CA THR A 363 2.42 -7.73 42.13
C THR A 363 3.07 -7.56 40.76
N LYS A 364 2.94 -8.58 39.88
CA LYS A 364 3.47 -8.63 38.52
C LYS A 364 2.42 -9.18 37.55
N GLN A 365 2.60 -8.98 36.24
CA GLN A 365 1.67 -9.46 35.20
C GLN A 365 0.23 -8.95 35.44
N LYS A 366 0.09 -7.67 35.84
CA LYS A 366 -1.16 -7.06 36.32
C LYS A 366 -2.28 -7.15 35.28
N GLU A 367 -1.92 -7.11 34.01
CA GLU A 367 -2.81 -7.21 32.85
C GLU A 367 -3.47 -8.59 32.78
N GLN A 368 -2.76 -9.66 33.17
CA GLN A 368 -3.34 -11.01 33.22
C GLN A 368 -4.34 -11.11 34.37
N TRP A 369 -3.99 -10.59 35.55
CA TRP A 369 -4.92 -10.56 36.69
C TRP A 369 -6.15 -9.70 36.43
N LYS A 370 -5.98 -8.59 35.70
CA LYS A 370 -7.09 -7.73 35.29
C LYS A 370 -8.15 -8.47 34.48
N LYS A 371 -7.77 -9.43 33.63
CA LYS A 371 -8.73 -10.31 32.93
C LYS A 371 -9.60 -11.11 33.91
N VAL A 372 -9.01 -11.59 35.00
CA VAL A 372 -9.72 -12.30 36.07
C VAL A 372 -10.68 -11.36 36.80
N GLN A 373 -10.21 -10.17 37.17
CA GLN A 373 -11.05 -9.15 37.82
C GLN A 373 -12.24 -8.75 36.93
N ASP A 374 -12.01 -8.55 35.63
CA ASP A 374 -13.07 -8.20 34.68
C ASP A 374 -14.11 -9.31 34.53
N ALA A 375 -13.66 -10.56 34.44
CA ALA A 375 -14.56 -11.71 34.41
C ALA A 375 -15.41 -11.81 35.70
N LEU A 376 -14.79 -11.59 36.86
CA LEU A 376 -15.46 -11.62 38.17
C LEU A 376 -16.49 -10.49 38.37
N LYS A 377 -16.29 -9.33 37.73
CA LYS A 377 -17.16 -8.15 37.86
C LYS A 377 -18.45 -8.21 37.02
N THR A 378 -18.66 -9.25 36.24
CA THR A 378 -19.92 -9.46 35.53
C THR A 378 -21.05 -9.78 36.52
N SER A 379 -22.29 -9.35 36.23
CA SER A 379 -23.42 -9.50 37.16
C SER A 379 -23.68 -10.96 37.56
N ALA A 380 -23.51 -11.91 36.63
CA ALA A 380 -23.67 -13.33 36.91
C ALA A 380 -22.63 -13.85 37.93
N ASN A 381 -21.37 -13.45 37.80
CA ASN A 381 -20.29 -13.90 38.67
C ASN A 381 -20.29 -13.17 40.02
N LEU A 382 -20.68 -11.90 40.07
CA LEU A 382 -20.92 -11.18 41.34
C LEU A 382 -22.02 -11.87 42.16
N ASN A 383 -23.06 -12.39 41.51
CA ASN A 383 -24.14 -13.13 42.18
C ASN A 383 -23.69 -14.51 42.67
N ALA A 384 -22.67 -15.11 42.05
CA ALA A 384 -22.10 -16.39 42.45
C ALA A 384 -21.20 -16.29 43.70
N ILE A 385 -20.77 -15.09 44.10
CA ILE A 385 -20.01 -14.87 45.34
C ILE A 385 -20.92 -15.14 46.54
N SER A 386 -20.59 -16.20 47.28
CA SER A 386 -21.29 -16.59 48.50
C SER A 386 -20.61 -15.99 49.72
N VAL A 387 -21.44 -15.52 50.67
CA VAL A 387 -21.01 -14.83 51.87
C VAL A 387 -21.75 -15.45 53.05
N THR A 388 -21.00 -16.01 53.99
CA THR A 388 -21.49 -16.36 55.33
C THR A 388 -20.95 -15.36 56.35
N ALA A 389 -21.23 -15.55 57.64
CA ALA A 389 -20.79 -14.62 58.68
C ALA A 389 -19.27 -14.36 58.66
N ASN A 390 -18.46 -15.39 58.43
CA ASN A 390 -16.99 -15.32 58.46
C ASN A 390 -16.30 -15.83 57.19
N ILE A 391 -17.02 -16.38 56.20
CA ILE A 391 -16.43 -16.95 54.98
C ILE A 391 -16.99 -16.25 53.73
N ILE A 392 -16.11 -15.79 52.85
CA ILE A 392 -16.46 -15.42 51.47
C ILE A 392 -15.85 -16.46 50.53
N THR A 393 -16.66 -16.98 49.62
CA THR A 393 -16.16 -17.81 48.51
C THR A 393 -16.41 -17.08 47.20
N ILE A 394 -15.33 -16.86 46.44
CA ILE A 394 -15.34 -16.23 45.12
C ILE A 394 -15.03 -17.31 44.09
N PRO A 395 -16.03 -17.81 43.34
CA PRO A 395 -15.78 -18.72 42.23
C PRO A 395 -15.08 -18.00 41.11
N ILE A 396 -13.95 -18.53 40.65
CA ILE A 396 -13.22 -17.96 39.51
C ILE A 396 -13.85 -18.51 38.22
N PRO A 397 -14.45 -17.66 37.36
CA PRO A 397 -14.97 -18.10 36.08
C PRO A 397 -13.83 -18.53 35.14
N THR A 398 -14.16 -19.27 34.08
CA THR A 398 -13.22 -19.56 32.99
C THR A 398 -12.69 -18.25 32.39
N VAL A 399 -11.36 -18.04 32.44
CA VAL A 399 -10.70 -16.85 31.86
C VAL A 399 -9.86 -17.27 30.66
N SER A 400 -10.44 -17.17 29.46
CA SER A 400 -9.72 -17.50 28.22
C SER A 400 -8.51 -16.57 28.00
N GLY A 401 -7.39 -17.15 27.58
CA GLY A 401 -6.16 -16.41 27.31
C GLY A 401 -5.47 -15.83 28.56
N TYR A 402 -5.83 -16.29 29.77
CA TYR A 402 -5.04 -16.04 30.97
C TYR A 402 -3.75 -16.85 30.91
N THR A 403 -2.61 -16.18 30.77
CA THR A 403 -1.33 -16.88 30.64
C THR A 403 -0.21 -16.23 31.43
N LEU A 404 0.57 -17.05 32.14
CA LEU A 404 1.63 -16.61 33.04
C LEU A 404 3.02 -16.95 32.51
N THR A 405 3.96 -16.01 32.61
CA THR A 405 5.38 -16.17 32.25
C THR A 405 6.27 -16.51 33.45
N GLU A 406 5.73 -16.31 34.65
CA GLU A 406 6.28 -16.67 35.95
C GLU A 406 5.12 -16.78 36.95
N ASP A 407 5.36 -17.33 38.13
CA ASP A 407 4.33 -17.39 39.16
C ASP A 407 3.84 -15.99 39.56
N GLN A 408 2.53 -15.85 39.74
CA GLN A 408 1.91 -14.57 40.07
C GLN A 408 1.48 -14.53 41.54
N VAL A 409 1.90 -13.51 42.28
CA VAL A 409 1.47 -13.28 43.67
C VAL A 409 0.38 -12.21 43.71
N ILE A 410 -0.76 -12.56 44.31
CA ILE A 410 -1.91 -11.68 44.53
C ILE A 410 -1.97 -11.31 46.01
N THR A 411 -2.05 -10.02 46.28
CA THR A 411 -2.19 -9.45 47.63
C THR A 411 -3.60 -8.91 47.80
N LEU A 412 -4.18 -9.16 48.97
CA LEU A 412 -5.47 -8.63 49.42
C LEU A 412 -5.22 -7.73 50.62
N ASN A 413 -5.59 -6.45 50.51
CA ASN A 413 -5.75 -5.57 51.65
C ASN A 413 -7.25 -5.31 51.83
N VAL A 414 -7.88 -5.95 52.81
CA VAL A 414 -9.34 -5.91 52.96
C VAL A 414 -9.79 -4.51 53.36
N PRO A 415 -10.56 -3.80 52.52
CA PRO A 415 -11.04 -2.47 52.88
C PRO A 415 -11.97 -2.52 54.07
N ASN A 416 -11.82 -1.58 54.99
CA ASN A 416 -12.47 -1.55 56.31
C ASN A 416 -14.01 -1.60 56.20
N GLN A 417 -14.57 -1.04 55.14
CA GLN A 417 -16.02 -1.07 54.83
C GLN A 417 -16.58 -2.47 54.52
N LEU A 418 -15.71 -3.45 54.29
CA LEU A 418 -16.09 -4.86 54.09
C LEU A 418 -16.11 -5.64 55.41
N LEU A 419 -15.66 -5.06 56.52
CA LEU A 419 -15.60 -5.69 57.83
C LEU A 419 -16.64 -5.09 58.77
N SER A 420 -17.16 -5.90 59.70
CA SER A 420 -18.07 -5.44 60.76
C SER A 420 -17.36 -4.65 61.87
N THR A 421 -16.04 -4.79 61.96
CA THR A 421 -15.17 -4.11 62.93
C THR A 421 -13.98 -3.49 62.18
N SER A 422 -13.47 -2.37 62.69
CA SER A 422 -12.33 -1.68 62.08
C SER A 422 -11.02 -2.41 62.41
N ALA A 423 -10.70 -3.46 61.64
CA ALA A 423 -9.42 -4.15 61.68
C ALA A 423 -8.71 -4.04 60.32
N ASP A 424 -7.41 -3.79 60.32
CA ASP A 424 -6.59 -3.84 59.11
C ASP A 424 -6.20 -5.31 58.86
N VAL A 425 -6.74 -5.90 57.79
CA VAL A 425 -6.55 -7.32 57.47
C VAL A 425 -5.89 -7.46 56.09
N THR A 426 -4.65 -7.96 56.08
CA THR A 426 -3.87 -8.17 54.84
C THR A 426 -3.46 -9.62 54.67
N GLN A 427 -3.54 -10.16 53.45
CA GLN A 427 -3.11 -11.52 53.13
C GLN A 427 -2.69 -11.65 51.66
N SER A 428 -1.84 -12.62 51.32
CA SER A 428 -1.47 -12.92 49.92
C SER A 428 -1.60 -14.40 49.58
N PHE A 429 -1.78 -14.72 48.29
CA PHE A 429 -1.71 -16.07 47.73
C PHE A 429 -0.95 -16.09 46.40
N LYS A 430 -0.57 -17.29 45.97
CA LYS A 430 0.18 -17.54 44.75
C LYS A 430 -0.67 -18.28 43.72
N ILE A 431 -0.55 -17.83 42.47
CA ILE A 431 -1.02 -18.55 41.28
C ILE A 431 0.22 -19.12 40.59
N THR A 432 0.37 -20.44 40.65
CA THR A 432 1.51 -21.14 40.04
C THR A 432 1.35 -21.19 38.51
N ALA A 433 2.37 -20.75 37.78
CA ALA A 433 2.41 -20.82 36.32
C ALA A 433 2.54 -22.26 35.84
N THR A 434 1.88 -22.57 34.73
CA THR A 434 1.96 -23.87 34.07
C THR A 434 3.31 -24.01 33.39
N SER A 435 3.97 -25.15 33.59
CA SER A 435 5.29 -25.40 33.01
C SER A 435 5.23 -25.47 31.47
N LYS A 436 5.91 -24.55 30.80
CA LYS A 436 5.90 -24.40 29.33
C LYS A 436 7.24 -23.89 28.80
N ALA A 437 7.47 -24.06 27.50
CA ALA A 437 8.61 -23.49 26.80
C ALA A 437 8.18 -22.28 25.96
N ILE A 438 8.94 -21.19 26.07
CA ILE A 438 8.78 -19.98 25.27
C ILE A 438 9.97 -19.89 24.32
N VAL A 439 9.71 -19.85 23.02
CA VAL A 439 10.74 -19.67 21.99
C VAL A 439 10.79 -18.20 21.57
N SER A 440 12.00 -17.67 21.48
CA SER A 440 12.32 -16.29 21.11
C SER A 440 13.66 -16.26 20.36
N GLY A 441 14.33 -15.11 20.28
CA GLY A 441 15.59 -14.93 19.55
C GLY A 441 15.38 -14.25 18.21
N SER A 442 16.43 -14.19 17.38
CA SER A 442 16.37 -13.44 16.12
C SER A 442 15.57 -14.14 15.01
N VAL A 443 15.08 -15.36 15.23
CA VAL A 443 14.21 -16.07 14.28
C VAL A 443 12.72 -15.84 14.50
N ALA A 444 12.33 -15.33 15.68
CA ALA A 444 10.94 -15.19 16.07
C ALA A 444 10.48 -13.72 15.96
N PRO A 445 9.25 -13.45 15.48
CA PRO A 445 8.22 -14.41 15.06
C PRO A 445 8.44 -14.97 13.64
N GLU A 446 9.33 -14.36 12.86
CA GLU A 446 9.59 -14.73 11.47
C GLU A 446 11.07 -14.55 11.10
N VAL A 447 11.60 -15.46 10.27
CA VAL A 447 12.93 -15.40 9.67
C VAL A 447 12.84 -15.62 8.18
N SER A 448 13.61 -14.87 7.38
CA SER A 448 13.62 -15.11 5.93
C SER A 448 14.47 -16.34 5.56
N GLN A 449 14.10 -16.99 4.48
CA GLN A 449 14.90 -18.06 3.86
C GLN A 449 16.34 -17.63 3.57
N THR A 450 16.56 -16.39 3.10
CA THR A 450 17.89 -15.81 2.87
C THR A 450 18.70 -15.69 4.16
N ASP A 451 18.06 -15.30 5.25
CA ASP A 451 18.70 -15.18 6.55
C ASP A 451 19.11 -16.54 7.12
N LEU A 452 18.33 -17.60 6.88
CA LEU A 452 18.73 -18.97 7.21
C LEU A 452 19.90 -19.45 6.36
N ALA A 453 19.89 -19.13 5.06
CA ALA A 453 21.00 -19.50 4.18
C ALA A 453 22.32 -18.86 4.61
N LYS A 454 22.30 -17.58 5.05
CA LYS A 454 23.46 -16.89 5.60
C LYS A 454 23.90 -17.41 6.98
N GLY A 455 22.97 -17.99 7.75
CA GLY A 455 23.21 -18.44 9.11
C GLY A 455 23.35 -17.32 10.14
N GLY A 456 23.76 -17.68 11.36
CA GLY A 456 24.02 -16.76 12.46
C GLY A 456 22.78 -16.31 13.25
N LYS A 457 21.57 -16.66 12.80
CA LYS A 457 20.33 -16.39 13.54
C LYS A 457 20.22 -17.26 14.79
N THR A 458 19.56 -16.75 15.82
CA THR A 458 19.43 -17.41 17.13
C THR A 458 18.00 -17.82 17.44
N ILE A 459 17.85 -18.99 18.06
CA ILE A 459 16.63 -19.51 18.68
C ILE A 459 16.90 -19.56 20.18
N VAL A 460 16.13 -18.83 20.97
CA VAL A 460 16.27 -18.78 22.44
C VAL A 460 15.07 -19.46 23.05
N VAL A 461 15.28 -20.58 23.73
CA VAL A 461 14.23 -21.35 24.40
C VAL A 461 14.31 -21.11 25.91
N THR A 462 13.26 -20.52 26.47
CA THR A 462 13.11 -20.23 27.89
C THR A 462 12.04 -21.11 28.51
N LEU A 463 12.38 -21.87 29.54
CA LEU A 463 11.44 -22.68 30.31
C LEU A 463 10.81 -21.84 31.43
N VAL A 464 9.49 -21.90 31.53
CA VAL A 464 8.72 -21.37 32.65
C VAL A 464 8.44 -22.51 33.62
N ASN A 465 8.76 -22.34 34.89
CA ASN A 465 8.52 -23.32 35.96
C ASN A 465 9.02 -24.75 35.63
N ALA A 466 10.15 -24.85 34.91
CA ALA A 466 10.86 -26.08 34.58
C ALA A 466 12.34 -25.76 34.33
N LYS A 467 13.22 -26.75 34.45
CA LYS A 467 14.67 -26.59 34.27
C LYS A 467 15.22 -27.51 33.19
N TRP A 468 16.17 -27.00 32.43
CA TRP A 468 16.97 -27.77 31.47
C TRP A 468 17.91 -28.71 32.21
N GLU A 469 18.13 -29.88 31.61
CA GLU A 469 19.18 -30.80 32.04
C GLU A 469 20.58 -30.13 31.95
N ASN A 470 21.46 -30.44 32.91
CA ASN A 470 22.72 -29.72 33.10
C ASN A 470 23.66 -29.75 31.88
N GLU A 471 23.63 -30.82 31.11
CA GLU A 471 24.49 -31.07 29.95
C GLU A 471 23.74 -30.96 28.61
N ILE A 472 22.55 -30.33 28.59
CA ILE A 472 21.73 -30.21 27.37
C ILE A 472 22.49 -29.60 26.18
N ALA A 473 23.50 -28.75 26.45
CA ALA A 473 24.32 -28.10 25.44
C ALA A 473 25.63 -28.86 25.11
N SER A 474 26.24 -29.52 26.10
CA SER A 474 27.57 -30.13 25.99
C SER A 474 27.53 -31.60 25.56
N ASN A 475 26.48 -32.34 25.92
CA ASN A 475 26.31 -33.75 25.55
C ASN A 475 25.65 -33.87 24.17
N THR A 476 26.32 -34.52 23.21
CA THR A 476 25.83 -34.65 21.83
C THR A 476 24.44 -35.26 21.73
N ALA A 477 24.13 -36.34 22.46
CA ALA A 477 22.83 -37.00 22.37
C ALA A 477 21.70 -36.11 22.91
N LYS A 478 21.93 -35.43 24.04
CA LYS A 478 20.95 -34.51 24.64
C LYS A 478 20.77 -33.26 23.76
N ARG A 479 21.87 -32.72 23.21
CA ARG A 479 21.86 -31.59 22.27
C ARG A 479 21.07 -31.91 21.01
N GLU A 480 21.30 -33.07 20.40
CA GLU A 480 20.54 -33.50 19.22
C GLU A 480 19.06 -33.70 19.54
N GLN A 481 18.71 -34.23 20.72
CA GLN A 481 17.31 -34.31 21.14
C GLN A 481 16.66 -32.93 21.28
N LEU A 482 17.37 -31.92 21.80
CA LEU A 482 16.89 -30.53 21.82
C LEU A 482 16.65 -30.01 20.40
N LEU A 483 17.61 -30.20 19.50
CA LEU A 483 17.54 -29.70 18.12
C LEU A 483 16.47 -30.42 17.29
N ASN A 484 16.27 -31.72 17.51
CA ASN A 484 15.19 -32.50 16.90
C ASN A 484 13.80 -32.12 17.44
N GLY A 485 13.75 -31.44 18.60
CA GLY A 485 12.52 -30.84 19.12
C GLY A 485 12.02 -29.69 18.24
N LEU A 486 12.89 -29.05 17.46
CA LEU A 486 12.54 -28.05 16.45
C LEU A 486 12.10 -28.76 15.17
N ASN A 487 10.80 -28.77 14.90
CA ASN A 487 10.26 -29.36 13.68
C ASN A 487 10.09 -28.26 12.62
N PHE A 488 10.96 -28.31 11.61
CA PHE A 488 11.00 -27.40 10.47
C PHE A 488 9.97 -27.75 9.37
N GLY A 489 8.91 -28.49 9.69
CA GLY A 489 7.78 -28.76 8.78
C GLY A 489 8.19 -29.59 7.56
N THR A 490 7.91 -29.08 6.36
CA THR A 490 8.18 -29.74 5.06
C THR A 490 9.58 -29.48 4.51
N LEU A 491 10.46 -28.82 5.28
CA LEU A 491 11.85 -28.60 4.88
C LEU A 491 12.60 -29.94 4.75
N ASP A 492 13.56 -29.99 3.82
CA ASP A 492 14.36 -31.18 3.52
C ASP A 492 15.07 -31.71 4.78
N ALA A 493 15.06 -33.03 4.99
CA ALA A 493 15.77 -33.71 6.08
C ALA A 493 17.28 -33.39 6.09
N THR A 494 17.85 -33.01 4.94
CA THR A 494 19.25 -32.54 4.84
C THR A 494 19.48 -31.26 5.67
N ILE A 495 18.49 -30.38 5.78
CA ILE A 495 18.59 -29.13 6.56
C ILE A 495 18.67 -29.45 8.06
N GLN A 496 17.81 -30.36 8.54
CA GLN A 496 17.87 -30.84 9.92
C GLN A 496 19.24 -31.47 10.22
N SER A 497 19.80 -32.24 9.28
CA SER A 497 21.13 -32.84 9.43
C SER A 497 22.23 -31.77 9.56
N VAL A 498 22.18 -30.69 8.76
CA VAL A 498 23.13 -29.57 8.85
C VAL A 498 23.01 -28.86 10.21
N ILE A 499 21.79 -28.60 10.69
CA ILE A 499 21.56 -27.98 12.00
C ILE A 499 22.11 -28.87 13.11
N ASN A 500 21.78 -30.17 13.12
CA ASN A 500 22.27 -31.11 14.14
C ASN A 500 23.81 -31.19 14.17
N ALA A 501 24.45 -31.12 13.00
CA ALA A 501 25.90 -31.23 12.88
C ALA A 501 26.66 -29.93 13.24
N LYS A 502 26.08 -28.75 12.99
CA LYS A 502 26.82 -27.47 13.02
C LYS A 502 26.21 -26.38 13.91
N ALA A 503 25.01 -26.56 14.45
CA ALA A 503 24.42 -25.55 15.34
C ALA A 503 25.18 -25.45 16.67
N GLU A 504 25.44 -24.22 17.09
CA GLU A 504 26.05 -23.92 18.37
C GLU A 504 24.95 -23.80 19.43
N VAL A 505 25.05 -24.56 20.52
CA VAL A 505 24.06 -24.58 21.60
C VAL A 505 24.72 -24.14 22.90
N ILE A 506 24.14 -23.12 23.55
CA ILE A 506 24.66 -22.53 24.78
C ILE A 506 23.53 -22.52 25.83
N ARG A 507 23.77 -23.18 26.97
CA ARG A 507 22.91 -23.06 28.16
C ARG A 507 23.41 -21.88 28.98
N SER A 508 22.63 -20.81 29.02
CA SER A 508 23.02 -19.58 29.74
C SER A 508 22.68 -19.62 31.23
N ASN A 509 21.61 -20.35 31.59
CA ASN A 509 21.22 -20.66 32.97
C ASN A 509 20.29 -21.88 32.99
N ASP A 510 19.76 -22.24 34.17
CA ASP A 510 18.88 -23.39 34.36
C ASP A 510 17.62 -23.39 33.50
N ASN A 511 17.15 -22.21 33.06
CA ASN A 511 15.89 -22.06 32.33
C ASN A 511 16.07 -21.64 30.87
N VAL A 512 17.26 -21.22 30.44
CA VAL A 512 17.47 -20.59 29.12
C VAL A 512 18.59 -21.27 28.32
N VAL A 513 18.22 -21.78 27.13
CA VAL A 513 19.14 -22.28 26.11
C VAL A 513 19.04 -21.44 24.84
N THR A 514 20.19 -21.11 24.25
CA THR A 514 20.31 -20.41 22.97
C THR A 514 20.94 -21.34 21.94
N VAL A 515 20.28 -21.50 20.79
CA VAL A 515 20.77 -22.21 19.61
C VAL A 515 21.10 -21.18 18.54
N LYS A 516 22.33 -21.17 18.04
CA LYS A 516 22.74 -20.35 16.90
C LYS A 516 22.83 -21.22 15.65
N LEU A 517 22.05 -20.85 14.64
CA LEU A 517 21.92 -21.60 13.41
C LEU A 517 23.17 -21.40 12.51
N PRO A 518 23.70 -22.49 11.91
CA PRO A 518 24.79 -22.38 10.95
C PRO A 518 24.28 -21.82 9.60
N PRO A 519 25.16 -21.41 8.68
CA PRO A 519 24.80 -21.22 7.28
C PRO A 519 24.31 -22.54 6.68
N ILE A 520 23.20 -22.51 5.94
CA ILE A 520 22.58 -23.68 5.34
C ILE A 520 22.44 -23.44 3.83
N ASP A 521 23.23 -24.15 3.03
CA ASP A 521 23.10 -24.07 1.58
C ASP A 521 21.84 -24.78 1.09
N GLY A 522 21.17 -24.22 0.08
CA GLY A 522 20.04 -24.86 -0.60
C GLY A 522 18.73 -24.90 0.20
N VAL A 523 18.56 -24.04 1.22
CA VAL A 523 17.25 -23.85 1.87
C VAL A 523 16.29 -23.33 0.82
N LYS A 524 15.44 -24.19 0.26
CA LYS A 524 14.43 -23.88 -0.76
C LYS A 524 13.03 -24.11 -0.21
N VAL A 525 12.26 -23.03 -0.05
CA VAL A 525 10.85 -23.12 0.33
C VAL A 525 9.96 -22.50 -0.75
N ASN A 526 8.88 -23.19 -1.08
CA ASN A 526 7.89 -22.76 -2.08
C ASN A 526 6.66 -22.08 -1.45
N ALA A 527 6.58 -22.08 -0.13
CA ALA A 527 5.62 -21.38 0.70
C ALA A 527 6.24 -21.13 2.06
N ASP A 528 5.60 -20.29 2.86
CA ASP A 528 5.99 -20.07 4.23
C ASP A 528 5.95 -21.38 5.06
N VAL A 529 7.00 -21.61 5.85
CA VAL A 529 7.12 -22.84 6.66
C VAL A 529 6.97 -22.52 8.13
N ASN A 530 5.97 -23.12 8.77
CA ASN A 530 5.76 -23.01 10.20
C ASN A 530 6.72 -23.96 10.94
N VAL A 531 7.54 -23.40 11.83
CA VAL A 531 8.39 -24.18 12.72
C VAL A 531 7.67 -24.37 14.04
N THR A 532 7.56 -25.61 14.50
CA THR A 532 7.00 -25.94 15.82
C THR A 532 8.12 -26.42 16.75
N PHE A 533 7.88 -26.35 18.05
CA PHE A 533 8.85 -26.81 19.04
C PHE A 533 8.18 -27.72 20.06
N SER A 534 8.70 -28.93 20.17
CA SER A 534 8.30 -29.92 21.16
C SER A 534 9.50 -30.35 21.97
N ILE A 535 9.33 -30.38 23.29
CA ILE A 535 10.30 -30.97 24.21
C ILE A 535 9.79 -32.35 24.55
N GLY A 536 10.62 -33.39 24.39
CA GLY A 536 10.32 -34.70 24.93
C GLY A 536 10.34 -34.63 26.46
N ASN A 537 9.27 -35.07 27.11
CA ASN A 537 9.17 -35.16 28.58
C ASN A 537 10.04 -36.30 29.15
N THR A 538 11.27 -36.42 28.67
CA THR A 538 12.24 -37.44 29.12
C THR A 538 13.26 -36.81 30.07
N PRO A 539 13.79 -37.57 31.04
CA PRO A 539 14.89 -37.12 31.90
C PRO A 539 16.15 -36.69 31.15
N ALA A 540 16.24 -36.95 29.84
CA ALA A 540 17.35 -36.53 29.00
C ALA A 540 17.32 -35.04 28.64
N GLN A 541 16.17 -34.35 28.78
CA GLN A 541 16.01 -32.94 28.41
C GLN A 541 15.65 -32.02 29.60
N LEU A 542 15.00 -32.55 30.64
CA LEU A 542 14.47 -31.80 31.78
C LEU A 542 14.80 -32.51 33.10
N THR A 543 14.96 -31.76 34.20
CA THR A 543 15.29 -32.35 35.52
C THR A 543 14.11 -32.56 36.46
N ASP A 544 13.03 -31.75 36.34
CA ASP A 544 12.07 -31.61 37.45
C ASP A 544 10.60 -31.91 37.08
N ILE A 545 10.08 -31.34 35.99
CA ILE A 545 8.64 -31.36 35.66
C ILE A 545 8.42 -31.50 34.15
N ALA A 546 7.34 -32.19 33.76
CA ALA A 546 6.87 -32.26 32.38
C ALA A 546 6.41 -30.88 31.88
N VAL A 547 6.89 -30.48 30.71
CA VAL A 547 6.56 -29.21 30.07
C VAL A 547 5.45 -29.47 29.06
N THR A 548 4.38 -28.66 29.09
CA THR A 548 3.33 -28.77 28.06
C THR A 548 3.89 -28.31 26.71
N THR A 549 3.94 -29.22 25.74
CA THR A 549 4.35 -28.91 24.37
C THR A 549 3.27 -28.12 23.66
N SER A 550 3.65 -27.05 22.98
CA SER A 550 2.75 -26.30 22.11
C SER A 550 2.77 -26.91 20.70
N SER A 551 1.60 -27.22 20.15
CA SER A 551 1.46 -27.56 18.72
C SER A 551 1.44 -26.33 17.82
N GLU A 552 1.36 -25.12 18.39
CA GLU A 552 1.36 -23.88 17.63
C GLU A 552 2.76 -23.56 17.08
N PRO A 553 2.85 -22.92 15.90
CA PRO A 553 4.11 -22.44 15.35
C PRO A 553 4.82 -21.50 16.32
N VAL A 554 6.09 -21.77 16.59
CA VAL A 554 6.94 -20.93 17.43
C VAL A 554 7.60 -19.79 16.66
N PHE A 555 7.85 -20.01 15.38
CA PHE A 555 8.20 -18.97 14.41
C PHE A 555 7.96 -19.50 13.00
N LYS A 556 8.07 -18.60 12.03
CA LYS A 556 7.82 -18.88 10.62
C LYS A 556 9.06 -18.61 9.78
N ILE A 557 9.31 -19.45 8.79
CA ILE A 557 10.31 -19.22 7.76
C ILE A 557 9.60 -18.61 6.57
N ALA A 558 9.81 -17.33 6.34
CA ALA A 558 9.20 -16.61 5.23
C ALA A 558 9.84 -17.01 3.91
N GLN A 559 8.98 -17.37 2.96
CA GLN A 559 9.38 -17.51 1.57
C GLN A 559 9.84 -16.15 1.05
N VAL A 560 11.00 -16.14 0.40
CA VAL A 560 11.43 -14.96 -0.34
C VAL A 560 10.63 -14.91 -1.64
N THR A 561 9.97 -13.78 -1.91
CA THR A 561 9.23 -13.55 -3.15
C THR A 561 9.98 -12.55 -4.04
N ASN A 562 9.67 -12.54 -5.33
CA ASN A 562 10.25 -11.62 -6.32
C ASN A 562 11.75 -11.85 -6.60
N GLN A 563 12.23 -13.10 -6.61
CA GLN A 563 13.57 -13.36 -7.11
C GLN A 563 13.63 -13.20 -8.62
N THR A 564 14.54 -12.32 -9.07
CA THR A 564 14.75 -12.01 -10.47
C THR A 564 16.23 -12.08 -10.81
N VAL A 565 16.52 -12.41 -12.05
CA VAL A 565 17.84 -12.26 -12.65
C VAL A 565 17.79 -11.09 -13.63
N SER A 566 18.80 -10.24 -13.59
CA SER A 566 18.98 -9.16 -14.55
C SER A 566 20.23 -9.40 -15.39
N LEU A 567 20.17 -9.00 -16.65
CA LEU A 567 21.24 -9.15 -17.61
C LEU A 567 21.89 -7.79 -17.91
N SER A 568 23.21 -7.78 -17.93
CA SER A 568 24.02 -6.63 -18.36
C SER A 568 25.32 -7.13 -19.01
N GLY A 569 26.25 -6.22 -19.31
CA GLY A 569 27.53 -6.53 -19.95
C GLY A 569 27.56 -6.11 -21.41
N THR A 570 28.66 -6.46 -22.09
CA THR A 570 28.91 -6.01 -23.48
C THR A 570 28.17 -6.84 -24.52
N ILE A 571 27.51 -7.93 -24.12
CA ILE A 571 26.73 -8.78 -25.03
C ILE A 571 25.50 -8.09 -25.62
N LEU A 572 24.94 -7.08 -24.93
CA LEU A 572 23.68 -6.44 -25.32
C LEU A 572 23.74 -5.66 -26.64
N GLU A 573 24.95 -5.33 -27.09
CA GLU A 573 25.20 -4.65 -28.36
C GLU A 573 26.12 -5.48 -29.27
N ALA A 574 26.23 -6.79 -29.00
CA ALA A 574 27.15 -7.65 -29.74
C ALA A 574 26.64 -7.94 -31.15
N THR A 575 27.56 -7.86 -32.10
CA THR A 575 27.37 -8.28 -33.49
C THR A 575 27.92 -9.68 -33.70
N GLU A 576 27.60 -10.34 -34.82
CA GLU A 576 28.25 -11.61 -35.16
C GLU A 576 29.79 -11.50 -35.23
N PHE A 577 30.34 -10.36 -35.65
CA PHE A 577 31.80 -10.14 -35.68
C PHE A 577 32.41 -10.05 -34.30
N ASP A 578 31.67 -9.52 -33.33
CA ASP A 578 32.09 -9.50 -31.94
C ASP A 578 32.16 -10.92 -31.34
N ILE A 579 31.21 -11.80 -31.69
CA ILE A 579 31.22 -13.20 -31.25
C ILE A 579 32.41 -13.95 -31.86
N VAL A 580 32.71 -13.68 -33.13
CA VAL A 580 33.89 -14.24 -33.80
C VAL A 580 35.19 -13.78 -33.15
N ALA A 581 35.29 -12.50 -32.77
CA ALA A 581 36.45 -11.95 -32.08
C ALA A 581 36.56 -12.45 -30.63
N GLY A 582 35.43 -12.69 -29.97
CA GLY A 582 35.36 -13.04 -28.55
C GLY A 582 35.53 -11.84 -27.62
N GLY A 583 35.64 -12.11 -26.33
CA GLY A 583 35.87 -11.10 -25.29
C GLY A 583 34.61 -10.39 -24.80
N LYS A 584 33.44 -10.63 -25.41
CA LYS A 584 32.16 -10.12 -24.91
C LYS A 584 31.78 -10.76 -23.58
N THR A 585 31.05 -10.01 -22.76
CA THR A 585 30.68 -10.38 -21.40
C THR A 585 29.16 -10.39 -21.21
N ILE A 586 28.68 -11.43 -20.54
CA ILE A 586 27.31 -11.58 -20.03
C ILE A 586 27.42 -11.46 -18.51
N ILE A 587 26.78 -10.45 -17.93
CA ILE A 587 26.79 -10.24 -16.48
C ILE A 587 25.39 -10.50 -15.94
N LEU A 588 25.27 -11.51 -15.08
CA LEU A 588 24.03 -11.93 -14.45
C LEU A 588 24.02 -11.44 -13.01
N THR A 589 23.04 -10.61 -12.66
CA THR A 589 22.85 -10.10 -11.31
C THR A 589 21.53 -10.58 -10.73
N LEU A 590 21.60 -11.31 -9.61
CA LEU A 590 20.45 -11.79 -8.87
C LEU A 590 19.93 -10.73 -7.91
N LYS A 591 18.61 -10.64 -7.80
CA LYS A 591 17.91 -9.85 -6.79
C LYS A 591 17.15 -10.82 -5.87
N ASN A 592 17.27 -10.60 -4.56
CA ASN A 592 16.66 -11.43 -3.52
C ASN A 592 17.06 -12.92 -3.58
N ASP A 593 18.26 -13.21 -4.08
CA ASP A 593 18.83 -14.56 -4.14
C ASP A 593 20.36 -14.47 -4.17
N THR A 594 21.03 -15.62 -4.03
CA THR A 594 22.47 -15.76 -4.13
C THR A 594 22.84 -16.96 -4.98
N TRP A 595 23.94 -16.84 -5.72
CA TRP A 595 24.55 -17.95 -6.45
C TRP A 595 25.13 -18.98 -5.48
N ILE A 596 24.98 -20.26 -5.81
CA ILE A 596 25.67 -21.34 -5.11
C ILE A 596 27.18 -21.09 -5.02
N ASN A 597 27.80 -21.51 -3.92
CA ASN A 597 29.25 -21.40 -3.74
C ASN A 597 30.00 -22.59 -4.39
N ASN A 598 29.62 -22.95 -5.62
CA ASN A 598 30.25 -24.01 -6.41
C ASN A 598 30.55 -23.48 -7.81
N THR A 599 31.74 -22.91 -7.97
CA THR A 599 32.20 -22.29 -9.22
C THR A 599 32.32 -23.30 -10.36
N ALA A 600 32.66 -24.55 -10.08
CA ALA A 600 32.73 -25.62 -11.08
C ALA A 600 31.35 -25.94 -11.67
N LEU A 601 30.31 -25.98 -10.82
CA LEU A 601 28.92 -26.21 -11.26
C LEU A 601 28.35 -25.00 -12.03
N LEU A 602 28.67 -23.77 -11.59
CA LEU A 602 28.35 -22.55 -12.34
C LEU A 602 28.97 -22.58 -13.73
N GLN A 603 30.26 -22.92 -13.81
CA GLN A 603 31.03 -23.01 -15.06
C GLN A 603 30.42 -24.02 -16.04
N SER A 604 30.21 -25.26 -15.62
CA SER A 604 29.71 -26.32 -16.51
C SER A 604 28.28 -26.06 -16.99
N THR A 605 27.40 -25.60 -16.09
CA THR A 605 25.98 -25.39 -16.40
C THR A 605 25.77 -24.20 -17.33
N LEU A 606 26.41 -23.06 -17.06
CA LEU A 606 26.26 -21.86 -17.90
C LEU A 606 26.99 -22.00 -19.24
N ALA A 607 28.13 -22.70 -19.29
CA ALA A 607 28.82 -22.99 -20.55
C ALA A 607 27.97 -23.83 -21.50
N THR A 608 27.29 -24.87 -20.98
CA THR A 608 26.42 -25.74 -21.79
C THR A 608 25.30 -24.96 -22.46
N ASN A 609 24.70 -23.99 -21.77
CA ASN A 609 23.63 -23.16 -22.33
C ASN A 609 24.10 -22.18 -23.41
N LEU A 610 25.41 -21.91 -23.51
CA LEU A 610 26.00 -20.98 -24.47
C LEU A 610 26.77 -21.69 -25.61
N ALA A 611 26.72 -23.02 -25.65
CA ALA A 611 27.46 -23.83 -26.62
C ALA A 611 27.08 -23.56 -28.09
N SER A 612 25.88 -23.01 -28.34
CA SER A 612 25.45 -22.59 -29.68
C SER A 612 26.10 -21.29 -30.15
N ILE A 613 26.65 -20.48 -29.24
CA ILE A 613 27.31 -19.21 -29.54
C ILE A 613 28.82 -19.39 -29.60
N THR A 614 29.40 -20.08 -28.62
CA THR A 614 30.85 -20.30 -28.53
C THR A 614 31.19 -21.67 -27.99
N SER A 615 32.35 -22.20 -28.40
CA SER A 615 32.86 -23.51 -27.98
C SER A 615 33.36 -23.51 -26.53
N SER A 616 33.63 -22.33 -25.95
CA SER A 616 34.06 -22.20 -24.55
C SER A 616 33.74 -20.82 -23.97
N VAL A 617 33.50 -20.79 -22.67
CA VAL A 617 33.28 -19.56 -21.89
C VAL A 617 34.10 -19.62 -20.60
N THR A 618 34.37 -18.46 -20.01
CA THR A 618 34.95 -18.37 -18.66
C THR A 618 33.92 -17.76 -17.72
N VAL A 619 33.55 -18.47 -16.66
CA VAL A 619 32.57 -18.04 -15.65
C VAL A 619 33.30 -17.63 -14.38
N THR A 620 33.09 -16.38 -13.95
CA THR A 620 33.65 -15.82 -12.71
C THR A 620 32.51 -15.39 -11.79
N ARG A 621 32.50 -15.89 -10.55
CA ARG A 621 31.59 -15.42 -9.49
C ARG A 621 32.21 -14.19 -8.82
N ASN A 622 31.75 -12.99 -9.19
CA ASN A 622 32.28 -11.74 -8.67
C ASN A 622 31.79 -11.43 -7.25
N SER A 623 30.58 -11.85 -6.91
CA SER A 623 29.98 -11.75 -5.57
C SER A 623 28.92 -12.83 -5.38
N ASP A 624 28.26 -12.85 -4.22
CA ASP A 624 27.13 -13.75 -3.98
C ASP A 624 25.95 -13.50 -4.92
N THR A 625 25.84 -12.32 -5.52
CA THR A 625 24.72 -11.95 -6.40
C THR A 625 25.14 -11.74 -7.86
N VAL A 626 26.43 -11.65 -8.17
CA VAL A 626 26.93 -11.31 -9.50
C VAL A 626 27.84 -12.39 -10.07
N VAL A 627 27.51 -12.87 -11.26
CA VAL A 627 28.34 -13.76 -12.08
C VAL A 627 28.62 -13.10 -13.43
N THR A 628 29.87 -13.11 -13.85
CA THR A 628 30.31 -12.67 -15.18
C THR A 628 30.72 -13.89 -16.01
N ILE A 629 30.18 -13.98 -17.22
CA ILE A 629 30.53 -14.97 -18.23
C ILE A 629 31.23 -14.24 -19.36
N GLN A 630 32.48 -14.59 -19.64
CA GLN A 630 33.23 -14.09 -20.79
C GLN A 630 33.16 -15.11 -21.93
N LEU A 631 32.72 -14.67 -23.10
CA LEU A 631 32.63 -15.48 -24.30
C LEU A 631 34.00 -15.55 -24.99
N ASN A 632 34.49 -16.75 -25.26
CA ASN A 632 35.67 -16.91 -26.11
C ASN A 632 35.27 -16.78 -27.58
N GLY A 633 36.22 -16.37 -28.44
CA GLY A 633 35.95 -16.16 -29.86
C GLY A 633 35.58 -17.46 -30.57
N ASN A 634 34.59 -17.40 -31.46
CA ASN A 634 34.17 -18.52 -32.30
C ASN A 634 34.35 -18.17 -33.78
N SER A 635 35.46 -18.61 -34.39
CA SER A 635 35.80 -18.29 -35.78
C SER A 635 34.77 -18.73 -36.83
N SER A 636 33.91 -19.69 -36.47
CA SER A 636 32.90 -20.26 -37.36
C SER A 636 31.50 -19.70 -37.11
N TYR A 637 31.34 -18.77 -36.17
CA TYR A 637 30.03 -18.17 -35.88
C TYR A 637 29.59 -17.26 -37.03
N GLN A 638 28.40 -17.52 -37.56
CA GLN A 638 27.78 -16.71 -38.61
C GLN A 638 26.25 -16.76 -38.45
N LEU A 639 25.62 -15.59 -38.58
CA LEU A 639 24.17 -15.52 -38.68
C LEU A 639 23.75 -15.75 -40.15
N LEU A 640 22.78 -16.66 -40.36
CA LEU A 640 22.32 -17.02 -41.70
C LEU A 640 21.37 -15.97 -42.30
N SER A 641 20.56 -15.31 -41.46
CA SER A 641 19.73 -14.17 -41.87
C SER A 641 19.18 -13.42 -40.67
N GLY A 642 19.52 -12.14 -40.53
CA GLY A 642 18.92 -11.22 -39.54
C GLY A 642 19.37 -11.46 -38.10
N ASN A 643 19.02 -10.52 -37.23
CA ASN A 643 19.36 -10.57 -35.80
C ASN A 643 18.77 -11.83 -35.16
N GLN A 644 19.49 -12.42 -34.21
CA GLN A 644 19.05 -13.62 -33.49
C GLN A 644 18.96 -13.35 -31.99
N THR A 645 17.79 -13.62 -31.41
CA THR A 645 17.58 -13.57 -29.96
C THR A 645 17.98 -14.90 -29.33
N PHE A 646 18.87 -14.84 -28.35
CA PHE A 646 19.29 -15.98 -27.54
C PHE A 646 18.65 -15.89 -26.17
N THR A 647 18.14 -17.02 -25.68
CA THR A 647 17.61 -17.12 -24.32
C THR A 647 18.51 -18.00 -23.48
N LEU A 648 19.17 -17.41 -22.49
CA LEU A 648 19.99 -18.10 -21.51
C LEU A 648 19.09 -18.61 -20.38
N SER A 649 18.85 -19.93 -20.36
CA SER A 649 18.17 -20.60 -19.25
C SER A 649 19.15 -20.83 -18.11
N ILE A 650 18.75 -20.44 -16.90
CA ILE A 650 19.54 -20.53 -15.67
C ILE A 650 18.79 -21.50 -14.74
N PRO A 651 19.29 -22.74 -14.60
CA PRO A 651 18.65 -23.76 -13.77
C PRO A 651 18.59 -23.35 -12.30
N ASP A 652 17.55 -23.79 -11.61
CA ASP A 652 17.38 -23.48 -10.19
C ASP A 652 18.43 -24.10 -9.27
N THR A 653 19.13 -25.13 -9.73
CA THR A 653 20.28 -25.74 -9.06
C THR A 653 21.43 -24.77 -8.84
N LEU A 654 21.47 -23.65 -9.56
CA LEU A 654 22.48 -22.60 -9.41
C LEU A 654 22.10 -21.53 -8.36
N PHE A 655 20.88 -21.58 -7.83
CA PHE A 655 20.37 -20.66 -6.81
C PHE A 655 20.35 -21.29 -5.43
N VAL A 656 20.62 -20.48 -4.41
CA VAL A 656 20.54 -20.91 -3.01
C VAL A 656 19.08 -20.87 -2.52
N VAL A 657 18.30 -19.85 -2.93
CA VAL A 657 16.98 -19.56 -2.39
C VAL A 657 15.86 -19.87 -3.39
N SER A 658 15.98 -19.46 -4.65
CA SER A 658 14.90 -19.66 -5.63
C SER A 658 14.67 -21.12 -5.99
N SER A 659 13.40 -21.48 -6.13
CA SER A 659 12.93 -22.63 -6.89
C SER A 659 12.55 -22.22 -8.31
N GLY A 660 12.76 -23.12 -9.28
CA GLY A 660 12.36 -22.90 -10.68
C GLY A 660 13.39 -22.14 -11.52
N ASN A 661 13.55 -22.58 -12.77
CA ASN A 661 14.51 -22.01 -13.69
C ASN A 661 14.18 -20.54 -14.00
N LYS A 662 15.22 -19.72 -14.18
CA LYS A 662 15.09 -18.34 -14.65
C LYS A 662 15.64 -18.23 -16.06
N SER A 663 15.26 -17.19 -16.79
CA SER A 663 15.82 -16.93 -18.10
C SER A 663 16.08 -15.45 -18.32
N VAL A 664 17.10 -15.16 -19.11
CA VAL A 664 17.37 -13.83 -19.67
C VAL A 664 17.59 -13.96 -21.16
N SER A 665 17.26 -12.93 -21.92
CA SER A 665 17.45 -12.93 -23.37
C SER A 665 18.29 -11.75 -23.82
N PHE A 666 19.09 -11.95 -24.86
CA PHE A 666 19.85 -10.91 -25.55
C PHE A 666 19.87 -11.18 -27.04
N ASP A 667 20.09 -10.13 -27.83
CA ASP A 667 20.21 -10.24 -29.28
C ASP A 667 21.68 -10.24 -29.69
N ILE A 668 22.01 -11.09 -30.66
CA ILE A 668 23.22 -10.94 -31.46
C ILE A 668 22.81 -10.34 -32.79
N LEU A 669 23.39 -9.20 -33.11
CA LEU A 669 23.04 -8.41 -34.29
C LEU A 669 23.74 -8.96 -35.54
N ASP A 670 22.97 -9.16 -36.61
CA ASP A 670 23.53 -9.54 -37.92
C ASP A 670 24.23 -8.34 -38.54
N VAL A 671 25.34 -8.61 -39.23
CA VAL A 671 26.04 -7.60 -40.01
C VAL A 671 25.64 -7.76 -41.48
N SER A 672 24.76 -6.89 -41.93
CA SER A 672 24.22 -6.92 -43.29
C SER A 672 24.52 -5.63 -44.07
N ALA A 673 24.27 -5.63 -45.37
CA ALA A 673 24.49 -4.48 -46.23
C ALA A 673 23.32 -4.25 -47.18
N LYS A 674 22.93 -2.99 -47.38
CA LYS A 674 21.79 -2.60 -48.23
C LYS A 674 22.18 -1.49 -49.19
N ASN A 675 21.61 -1.51 -50.40
CA ASN A 675 21.70 -0.36 -51.30
C ASN A 675 20.57 0.64 -51.00
N ILE A 676 20.94 1.83 -50.55
CA ILE A 676 20.02 2.94 -50.23
C ILE A 676 20.20 4.15 -51.17
N GLY A 677 20.97 3.98 -52.25
CA GLY A 677 21.22 5.04 -53.23
C GLY A 677 19.99 5.36 -54.09
N ASN A 678 20.10 6.38 -54.93
CA ASN A 678 19.09 6.72 -55.94
C ASN A 678 19.08 5.73 -57.14
N SER A 679 19.88 4.67 -57.08
CA SER A 679 19.82 3.48 -57.93
C SER A 679 19.08 2.29 -57.29
N LYS A 680 18.58 2.41 -56.05
CA LYS A 680 17.97 1.29 -55.30
C LYS A 680 16.79 0.64 -56.06
N ASP A 681 16.04 1.44 -56.81
CA ASP A 681 14.85 1.01 -57.57
C ASP A 681 15.21 0.55 -59.00
N GLY A 682 16.50 0.31 -59.26
CA GLY A 682 17.04 0.09 -60.60
C GLY A 682 17.38 1.38 -61.34
N LEU A 683 18.09 1.21 -62.45
CA LEU A 683 18.44 2.28 -63.39
C LEU A 683 17.90 1.92 -64.77
N ASP A 684 17.55 2.90 -65.59
CA ASP A 684 17.43 2.62 -67.01
C ASP A 684 18.78 2.81 -67.72
N ALA A 685 18.92 2.20 -68.90
CA ALA A 685 20.14 2.30 -69.70
C ALA A 685 20.46 3.76 -70.11
N ALA A 686 19.44 4.62 -70.22
CA ALA A 686 19.61 6.04 -70.55
C ALA A 686 20.14 6.86 -69.35
N GLU A 687 19.72 6.55 -68.13
CA GLU A 687 20.20 7.13 -66.89
C GLU A 687 21.64 6.70 -66.61
N LEU A 688 21.98 5.43 -66.86
CA LEU A 688 23.34 4.93 -66.72
C LEU A 688 24.29 5.56 -67.77
N SER A 689 23.82 5.73 -69.02
CA SER A 689 24.61 6.38 -70.07
C SER A 689 24.76 7.89 -69.89
N LYS A 690 23.85 8.57 -69.19
CA LYS A 690 24.04 9.98 -68.77
C LYS A 690 25.00 10.14 -67.59
N GLY A 691 25.15 9.10 -66.76
CA GLY A 691 25.89 9.16 -65.50
C GLY A 691 25.22 10.01 -64.43
N GLY A 692 25.91 10.25 -63.32
CA GLY A 692 25.48 11.15 -62.23
C GLY A 692 24.55 10.51 -61.18
N LYS A 693 24.16 9.24 -61.36
CA LYS A 693 23.42 8.46 -60.36
C LYS A 693 24.37 7.95 -59.26
N THR A 694 23.84 7.55 -58.11
CA THR A 694 24.66 7.00 -57.01
C THR A 694 24.13 5.66 -56.51
N ILE A 695 25.04 4.73 -56.28
CA ILE A 695 24.82 3.54 -55.45
C ILE A 695 25.34 3.92 -54.06
N VAL A 696 24.53 3.71 -53.03
CA VAL A 696 24.97 3.95 -51.64
C VAL A 696 24.81 2.64 -50.88
N VAL A 697 25.93 1.99 -50.60
CA VAL A 697 25.96 0.77 -49.78
C VAL A 697 26.03 1.17 -48.32
N SER A 698 25.00 0.82 -47.55
CA SER A 698 24.94 1.04 -46.10
C SER A 698 25.12 -0.28 -45.38
N LEU A 699 26.11 -0.35 -44.49
CA LEU A 699 26.27 -1.44 -43.54
C LEU A 699 25.30 -1.23 -42.36
N GLU A 700 24.64 -2.31 -41.96
CA GLU A 700 23.89 -2.40 -40.71
C GLU A 700 24.76 -3.07 -39.66
N ASN A 701 24.84 -2.48 -38.45
CA ASN A 701 25.64 -2.97 -37.33
C ASN A 701 27.15 -3.11 -37.60
N ALA A 702 27.67 -2.46 -38.65
CA ALA A 702 29.11 -2.34 -38.88
C ALA A 702 29.48 -0.99 -39.53
N THR A 703 30.77 -0.72 -39.58
CA THR A 703 31.35 0.47 -40.22
C THR A 703 32.46 0.07 -41.17
N PHE A 704 32.69 0.87 -42.20
CA PHE A 704 33.86 0.74 -43.07
C PHE A 704 35.11 1.19 -42.30
N LYS A 705 36.28 0.64 -42.66
CA LYS A 705 37.56 1.15 -42.16
C LYS A 705 37.82 2.58 -42.65
N ASP A 706 38.57 3.35 -41.87
CA ASP A 706 39.02 4.68 -42.29
C ASP A 706 40.14 4.59 -43.34
N ASN A 707 40.29 5.65 -44.14
CA ASN A 707 41.40 5.83 -45.11
C ASN A 707 41.52 4.71 -46.17
N LEU A 708 40.40 4.15 -46.62
CA LEU A 708 40.36 3.15 -47.68
C LEU A 708 40.83 3.72 -49.03
N THR A 709 41.68 2.97 -49.74
CA THR A 709 42.16 3.33 -51.09
C THR A 709 41.06 3.15 -52.15
N LYS A 710 41.22 3.80 -53.32
CA LYS A 710 40.30 3.64 -54.46
C LYS A 710 40.12 2.16 -54.85
N SER A 711 41.21 1.39 -54.90
CA SER A 711 41.18 -0.04 -55.24
C SER A 711 40.37 -0.85 -54.23
N GLN A 712 40.54 -0.58 -52.93
CA GLN A 712 39.76 -1.22 -51.86
C GLN A 712 38.26 -0.88 -51.96
N LEU A 713 37.90 0.38 -52.19
CA LEU A 713 36.49 0.77 -52.37
C LEU A 713 35.87 0.18 -53.64
N LEU A 714 36.65 0.09 -54.72
CA LEU A 714 36.19 -0.42 -56.00
C LEU A 714 35.92 -1.94 -55.97
N SER A 715 36.57 -2.68 -55.07
CA SER A 715 36.32 -4.11 -54.87
C SER A 715 34.90 -4.46 -54.41
N VAL A 716 34.08 -3.46 -54.04
CA VAL A 716 32.66 -3.66 -53.73
C VAL A 716 31.83 -4.01 -54.97
N ILE A 717 32.30 -3.65 -56.16
CA ILE A 717 31.69 -4.02 -57.43
C ILE A 717 32.35 -5.30 -57.92
N GLN A 718 31.58 -6.38 -58.08
CA GLN A 718 32.10 -7.66 -58.54
C GLN A 718 32.43 -7.60 -60.04
N ASN A 719 33.68 -7.29 -60.38
CA ASN A 719 34.15 -7.28 -61.77
C ASN A 719 34.01 -8.68 -62.40
N GLY A 720 33.54 -8.75 -63.65
CA GLY A 720 33.38 -10.02 -64.37
C GLY A 720 32.11 -10.82 -64.05
N SER A 721 31.29 -10.39 -63.08
CA SER A 721 30.04 -11.09 -62.75
C SER A 721 28.94 -10.92 -63.83
N SER A 722 29.03 -9.84 -64.61
CA SER A 722 28.19 -9.57 -65.78
C SER A 722 28.90 -8.58 -66.70
N ALA A 723 28.55 -8.56 -68.00
CA ALA A 723 29.09 -7.57 -68.95
C ALA A 723 28.85 -6.12 -68.48
N LEU A 724 27.69 -5.88 -67.84
CA LEU A 724 27.36 -4.60 -67.24
C LEU A 724 28.24 -4.25 -66.04
N SER A 725 28.45 -5.20 -65.11
CA SER A 725 29.32 -4.97 -63.93
C SER A 725 30.75 -4.64 -64.37
N THR A 726 31.27 -5.34 -65.39
CA THR A 726 32.59 -5.06 -65.98
C THR A 726 32.66 -3.67 -66.61
N ALA A 727 31.62 -3.24 -67.33
CA ALA A 727 31.56 -1.91 -67.94
C ALA A 727 31.53 -0.80 -66.88
N VAL A 728 30.70 -0.95 -65.85
CA VAL A 728 30.60 -0.01 -64.72
C VAL A 728 31.91 0.04 -63.93
N TYR A 729 32.49 -1.12 -63.61
CA TYR A 729 33.78 -1.22 -62.93
C TYR A 729 34.87 -0.49 -63.71
N SER A 730 34.98 -0.75 -65.02
CA SER A 730 35.99 -0.15 -65.88
C SER A 730 35.84 1.38 -65.94
N ALA A 731 34.62 1.88 -66.06
CA ALA A 731 34.34 3.32 -66.11
C ALA A 731 34.66 4.03 -64.77
N ILE A 732 34.39 3.40 -63.62
CA ILE A 732 34.77 3.96 -62.32
C ILE A 732 36.29 3.91 -62.13
N ASN A 733 36.93 2.82 -62.55
CA ASN A 733 38.38 2.65 -62.44
C ASN A 733 39.15 3.71 -63.25
N SER A 734 38.71 3.99 -64.48
CA SER A 734 39.32 4.97 -65.38
C SER A 734 39.01 6.43 -65.02
N SER A 735 38.00 6.69 -64.18
CA SER A 735 37.66 8.05 -63.77
C SER A 735 38.76 8.71 -62.92
N SER A 736 39.06 9.96 -63.23
CA SER A 736 39.97 10.83 -62.45
C SER A 736 39.29 11.57 -61.29
N ASP A 737 37.95 11.49 -61.16
CA ASP A 737 37.22 12.12 -60.06
C ASP A 737 37.47 11.38 -58.74
N SER A 738 38.19 12.01 -57.81
CA SER A 738 38.49 11.46 -56.48
C SER A 738 37.24 11.29 -55.60
N LYS A 739 36.12 11.94 -55.94
CA LYS A 739 34.84 11.84 -55.22
C LYS A 739 33.92 10.76 -55.78
N ILE A 740 34.38 9.97 -56.76
CA ILE A 740 33.58 8.91 -57.38
C ILE A 740 33.29 7.75 -56.42
N LEU A 741 34.20 7.50 -55.47
CA LEU A 741 34.06 6.53 -54.40
C LEU A 741 34.38 7.23 -53.07
N SER A 742 33.50 7.10 -52.08
CA SER A 742 33.78 7.61 -50.72
C SER A 742 33.09 6.76 -49.67
N ALA A 743 33.83 6.28 -48.67
CA ALA A 743 33.29 5.62 -47.49
C ALA A 743 33.40 6.54 -46.27
N LYS A 744 32.33 6.65 -45.48
CA LYS A 744 32.30 7.36 -44.20
C LYS A 744 31.35 6.66 -43.24
N GLY A 745 31.86 6.25 -42.08
CA GLY A 745 31.08 5.52 -41.08
C GLY A 745 30.53 4.22 -41.66
N ASN A 746 29.21 4.07 -41.68
CA ASN A 746 28.54 2.88 -42.22
C ASN A 746 28.11 3.00 -43.70
N LYS A 747 28.48 4.08 -44.41
CA LYS A 747 28.05 4.31 -45.80
C LYS A 747 29.22 4.37 -46.76
N LEU A 748 29.11 3.65 -47.86
CA LEU A 748 29.92 3.76 -49.06
C LEU A 748 29.08 4.35 -50.18
N THR A 749 29.47 5.50 -50.72
CA THR A 749 28.85 6.13 -51.88
C THR A 749 29.70 5.88 -53.12
N ILE A 750 29.05 5.39 -54.18
CA ILE A 750 29.60 5.15 -55.50
C ILE A 750 28.83 6.04 -56.47
N LYS A 751 29.47 7.09 -57.00
CA LYS A 751 28.89 7.90 -58.08
C LYS A 751 29.13 7.19 -59.40
N LEU A 752 28.07 6.92 -60.14
CA LEU A 752 28.15 6.25 -61.42
C LEU A 752 28.57 7.26 -62.51
N PRO A 753 29.69 7.03 -63.21
CA PRO A 753 30.05 7.79 -64.40
C PRO A 753 29.09 7.45 -65.55
N SER A 754 29.19 8.19 -66.66
CA SER A 754 28.52 7.79 -67.90
C SER A 754 29.07 6.44 -68.36
N VAL A 755 28.20 5.46 -68.57
CA VAL A 755 28.55 4.15 -69.12
C VAL A 755 27.69 3.89 -70.36
N SER A 756 28.33 3.76 -71.52
CA SER A 756 27.65 3.43 -72.77
C SER A 756 27.20 1.96 -72.75
N TYR A 757 26.01 1.72 -72.24
CA TYR A 757 25.41 0.39 -72.16
C TYR A 757 23.99 0.43 -72.73
N VAL A 758 23.72 -0.42 -73.72
CA VAL A 758 22.42 -0.60 -74.37
C VAL A 758 21.98 -2.04 -74.13
N GLY A 759 21.17 -2.27 -73.10
CA GLY A 759 20.73 -3.60 -72.73
C GLY A 759 20.13 -3.65 -71.33
N SER A 760 19.83 -4.88 -70.87
CA SER A 760 19.44 -5.16 -69.50
C SER A 760 20.47 -6.04 -68.79
N GLY A 761 20.70 -5.79 -67.51
CA GLY A 761 21.64 -6.54 -66.69
C GLY A 761 21.61 -6.12 -65.23
N SER A 762 22.49 -6.69 -64.42
CA SER A 762 22.64 -6.33 -63.00
C SER A 762 24.07 -5.97 -62.66
N ILE A 763 24.24 -4.94 -61.82
CA ILE A 763 25.50 -4.60 -61.16
C ILE A 763 25.52 -5.36 -59.85
N ASN A 764 26.39 -6.36 -59.73
CA ASN A 764 26.51 -7.16 -58.50
C ASN A 764 27.45 -6.48 -57.51
N LEU A 765 27.01 -6.45 -56.25
CA LEU A 765 27.66 -5.72 -55.19
C LEU A 765 27.91 -6.66 -54.00
N GLU A 766 29.12 -6.64 -53.47
CA GLU A 766 29.52 -7.41 -52.28
C GLU A 766 30.55 -6.60 -51.52
N VAL A 767 30.37 -6.37 -50.23
CA VAL A 767 31.36 -5.66 -49.42
C VAL A 767 32.40 -6.65 -48.90
N PRO A 768 33.69 -6.54 -49.30
CA PRO A 768 34.70 -7.48 -48.82
C PRO A 768 35.00 -7.31 -47.32
N SER A 769 35.28 -8.40 -46.61
CA SER A 769 35.61 -8.38 -45.18
C SER A 769 36.78 -7.43 -44.86
N GLY A 770 37.77 -7.35 -45.75
CA GLY A 770 38.98 -6.56 -45.59
C GLY A 770 38.76 -5.05 -45.47
N ILE A 771 37.61 -4.53 -45.91
CA ILE A 771 37.29 -3.10 -45.86
C ILE A 771 36.28 -2.74 -44.75
N ILE A 772 35.76 -3.73 -44.04
CA ILE A 772 34.84 -3.56 -42.91
C ILE A 772 35.66 -3.56 -41.61
N ASN A 773 35.33 -2.67 -40.69
CA ASN A 773 35.97 -2.65 -39.38
C ASN A 773 35.61 -3.93 -38.62
N ASN A 774 36.62 -4.67 -38.14
CA ASN A 774 36.49 -6.03 -37.60
C ASN A 774 35.84 -7.06 -38.55
N GLY A 775 35.79 -6.81 -39.86
CA GLY A 775 35.14 -7.69 -40.83
C GLY A 775 35.71 -9.11 -40.85
N LYS A 776 34.83 -10.12 -40.78
CA LYS A 776 35.20 -11.55 -40.78
C LYS A 776 34.74 -12.31 -42.01
N ARG A 777 33.72 -11.81 -42.72
CA ARG A 777 33.21 -12.36 -43.98
C ARG A 777 32.83 -11.25 -44.95
N ASN A 778 32.72 -11.59 -46.23
CA ASN A 778 32.15 -10.69 -47.21
C ASN A 778 30.64 -10.57 -46.98
N ILE A 779 30.09 -9.38 -47.22
CA ILE A 779 28.67 -9.10 -47.01
C ILE A 779 28.02 -8.85 -48.37
N PRO A 780 27.12 -9.73 -48.83
CA PRO A 780 26.40 -9.52 -50.09
C PRO A 780 25.51 -8.28 -50.00
N VAL A 781 25.39 -7.54 -51.09
CA VAL A 781 24.49 -6.39 -51.23
C VAL A 781 23.51 -6.70 -52.36
N SER A 782 22.27 -6.22 -52.25
CA SER A 782 21.29 -6.32 -53.33
C SER A 782 21.87 -5.75 -54.64
N SER A 783 21.78 -6.52 -55.73
CA SER A 783 22.25 -6.07 -57.04
C SER A 783 21.42 -4.89 -57.57
N VAL A 784 22.04 -4.04 -58.39
CA VAL A 784 21.36 -2.92 -59.05
C VAL A 784 21.01 -3.33 -60.46
N ASN A 785 19.71 -3.49 -60.74
CA ASN A 785 19.23 -3.85 -62.07
C ASN A 785 19.24 -2.63 -63.00
N VAL A 786 19.68 -2.82 -64.23
CA VAL A 786 19.67 -1.82 -65.29
C VAL A 786 18.82 -2.34 -66.46
N GLY A 787 17.85 -1.55 -66.93
CA GLY A 787 17.12 -1.83 -68.18
C GLY A 787 15.96 -2.83 -68.13
N ALA A 788 15.43 -3.21 -66.96
CA ALA A 788 14.23 -4.05 -66.87
C ALA A 788 12.96 -3.22 -67.06
N ILE A 789 12.38 -3.22 -68.27
CA ILE A 789 11.00 -2.76 -68.48
C ILE A 789 10.05 -3.85 -67.98
N SER A 790 9.18 -3.50 -67.04
CA SER A 790 8.08 -4.37 -66.63
C SER A 790 7.13 -4.58 -67.80
N SER A 791 6.62 -5.79 -67.95
CA SER A 791 5.64 -6.15 -68.98
C SER A 791 4.34 -6.65 -68.32
N VAL A 792 3.24 -6.61 -69.08
CA VAL A 792 1.96 -7.14 -68.63
C VAL A 792 1.40 -8.13 -69.65
N ALA A 793 0.76 -9.19 -69.14
CA ALA A 793 -0.02 -10.12 -69.95
C ALA A 793 -1.41 -10.31 -69.34
N SER A 794 -2.40 -10.58 -70.18
CA SER A 794 -3.72 -11.04 -69.78
C SER A 794 -3.76 -12.57 -69.81
N ASP A 795 -4.56 -13.18 -68.93
CA ASP A 795 -4.92 -14.61 -69.01
C ASP A 795 -5.99 -14.87 -70.10
N VAL A 796 -6.78 -13.85 -70.45
CA VAL A 796 -7.82 -13.90 -71.47
C VAL A 796 -7.62 -12.73 -72.44
N TYR A 797 -7.51 -13.03 -73.74
CA TYR A 797 -7.46 -12.02 -74.81
C TYR A 797 -8.76 -11.91 -75.61
N THR A 798 -9.65 -12.88 -75.51
CA THR A 798 -10.94 -12.88 -76.22
C THR A 798 -12.07 -13.14 -75.25
N LEU A 799 -13.04 -12.22 -75.20
CA LEU A 799 -14.29 -12.32 -74.47
C LEU A 799 -15.44 -12.48 -75.47
N THR A 800 -16.51 -13.20 -75.12
CA THR A 800 -17.70 -13.32 -75.95
C THR A 800 -18.86 -12.52 -75.37
N GLU A 801 -19.83 -12.12 -76.21
CA GLU A 801 -21.08 -11.47 -75.74
C GLU A 801 -21.75 -12.27 -74.61
N SER A 802 -21.80 -13.61 -74.73
CA SER A 802 -22.37 -14.49 -73.70
C SER A 802 -21.63 -14.42 -72.36
N GLN A 803 -20.30 -14.32 -72.38
CA GLN A 803 -19.50 -14.14 -71.16
C GLN A 803 -19.78 -12.79 -70.50
N ILE A 804 -19.97 -11.71 -71.27
CA ILE A 804 -20.35 -10.39 -70.72
C ILE A 804 -21.77 -10.43 -70.14
N LYS A 805 -22.72 -11.07 -70.85
CA LYS A 805 -24.10 -11.23 -70.38
C LYS A 805 -24.20 -12.00 -69.07
N ASN A 806 -23.37 -13.02 -68.88
CA ASN A 806 -23.39 -13.86 -67.68
C ASN A 806 -22.46 -13.36 -66.56
N GLY A 807 -21.60 -12.39 -66.86
CA GLY A 807 -20.52 -11.95 -65.99
C GLY A 807 -19.28 -12.81 -66.19
N THR A 808 -18.12 -12.18 -66.19
CA THR A 808 -16.83 -12.83 -66.47
C THR A 808 -15.70 -12.09 -65.77
N SER A 809 -14.48 -12.62 -65.82
CA SER A 809 -13.29 -11.94 -65.33
C SER A 809 -12.07 -12.28 -66.15
N PHE A 810 -11.11 -11.36 -66.15
CA PHE A 810 -9.77 -11.59 -66.68
C PHE A 810 -8.74 -10.99 -65.72
N THR A 811 -7.50 -11.48 -65.80
CA THR A 811 -6.40 -11.14 -64.90
C THR A 811 -5.24 -10.57 -65.68
N LEU A 812 -4.82 -9.37 -65.30
CA LEU A 812 -3.60 -8.73 -65.80
C LEU A 812 -2.44 -9.01 -64.83
N THR A 813 -1.39 -9.67 -65.31
CA THR A 813 -0.21 -10.04 -64.50
C THR A 813 1.03 -9.26 -64.92
N LEU A 814 1.64 -8.58 -63.95
CA LEU A 814 2.87 -7.79 -64.08
C LEU A 814 4.13 -8.67 -63.89
N TYR A 815 5.02 -8.61 -64.87
CA TYR A 815 6.32 -9.26 -64.84
C TYR A 815 7.42 -8.25 -64.55
N SER A 816 8.32 -8.61 -63.62
CA SER A 816 9.57 -7.95 -63.30
C SER A 816 9.47 -6.47 -62.90
N GLY A 817 9.57 -6.19 -61.60
CA GLY A 817 9.87 -4.84 -61.07
C GLY A 817 8.70 -3.89 -60.84
N ALA A 818 7.49 -4.18 -61.34
CA ALA A 818 6.29 -3.41 -61.03
C ALA A 818 5.28 -4.21 -60.20
N GLU A 819 4.60 -3.52 -59.29
CA GLU A 819 3.45 -4.02 -58.54
C GLU A 819 2.27 -3.09 -58.79
N TRP A 820 1.06 -3.64 -58.75
CA TRP A 820 -0.16 -2.83 -58.74
C TRP A 820 -0.22 -1.98 -57.47
N ASN A 821 -0.78 -0.78 -57.58
CA ASN A 821 -1.09 0.02 -56.41
C ASN A 821 -2.11 -0.71 -55.52
N PRO A 822 -1.80 -1.05 -54.25
CA PRO A 822 -2.72 -1.81 -53.38
C PRO A 822 -4.10 -1.15 -53.24
N THR A 823 -4.15 0.18 -53.34
CA THR A 823 -5.39 0.96 -53.22
C THR A 823 -6.27 0.89 -54.46
N ILE A 824 -5.85 0.24 -55.55
CA ILE A 824 -6.70 0.04 -56.74
C ILE A 824 -7.97 -0.76 -56.44
N THR A 825 -7.98 -1.54 -55.35
CA THR A 825 -9.14 -2.32 -54.88
C THR A 825 -10.22 -1.47 -54.20
N SER A 826 -9.92 -0.21 -53.87
CA SER A 826 -10.83 0.68 -53.12
C SER A 826 -10.92 2.11 -53.64
N ASN A 827 -9.95 2.57 -54.45
CA ASN A 827 -9.86 3.95 -54.91
C ASN A 827 -10.40 4.11 -56.35
N LYS A 828 -11.58 4.74 -56.47
CA LYS A 828 -12.25 5.01 -57.75
C LYS A 828 -11.41 5.83 -58.73
N SER A 829 -10.59 6.76 -58.26
CA SER A 829 -9.74 7.57 -59.16
C SER A 829 -8.66 6.73 -59.83
N ILE A 830 -8.07 5.77 -59.10
CA ILE A 830 -7.05 4.84 -59.63
C ILE A 830 -7.70 3.82 -60.56
N GLN A 831 -8.89 3.31 -60.22
CA GLN A 831 -9.68 2.42 -61.08
C GLN A 831 -10.05 3.11 -62.40
N ASN A 832 -10.53 4.34 -62.34
CA ASN A 832 -10.82 5.14 -63.53
C ASN A 832 -9.57 5.43 -64.35
N ALA A 833 -8.42 5.66 -63.71
CA ALA A 833 -7.15 5.84 -64.42
C ALA A 833 -6.71 4.56 -65.16
N LEU A 834 -6.93 3.38 -64.57
CA LEU A 834 -6.68 2.10 -65.25
C LEU A 834 -7.63 1.91 -66.43
N LEU A 835 -8.94 2.06 -66.24
CA LEU A 835 -9.95 1.83 -67.28
C LEU A 835 -9.87 2.84 -68.43
N LYS A 836 -9.45 4.09 -68.17
CA LYS A 836 -9.12 5.07 -69.23
C LYS A 836 -7.97 4.60 -70.14
N GLY A 837 -7.14 3.68 -69.66
CA GLY A 837 -6.10 3.04 -70.45
C GLY A 837 -6.63 2.04 -71.48
N PHE A 838 -7.91 1.65 -71.42
CA PHE A 838 -8.55 0.73 -72.35
C PHE A 838 -9.24 1.55 -73.45
N ALA A 839 -8.69 1.52 -74.66
CA ALA A 839 -9.17 2.28 -75.81
C ALA A 839 -9.76 1.34 -76.88
N VAL A 840 -10.94 1.69 -77.40
CA VAL A 840 -11.62 1.01 -78.52
C VAL A 840 -11.70 1.94 -79.72
N ASN A 841 -11.73 1.38 -80.94
CA ASN A 841 -11.78 2.16 -82.18
C ASN A 841 -13.22 2.37 -82.68
N ASP A 842 -14.16 1.56 -82.22
CA ASP A 842 -15.57 1.55 -82.58
C ASP A 842 -16.40 0.98 -81.43
N GLN A 843 -17.73 1.08 -81.53
CA GLN A 843 -18.65 0.59 -80.48
C GLN A 843 -18.33 1.15 -79.08
N GLU A 844 -18.00 2.46 -79.01
CA GLU A 844 -17.58 3.13 -77.77
C GLU A 844 -18.63 3.05 -76.65
N ASN A 845 -19.92 3.07 -76.99
CA ASN A 845 -21.01 3.02 -76.02
C ASN A 845 -21.11 1.65 -75.34
N GLU A 846 -20.88 0.58 -76.09
CA GLU A 846 -20.87 -0.80 -75.61
C GLU A 846 -19.71 -1.00 -74.63
N TRP A 847 -18.51 -0.52 -74.99
CA TRP A 847 -17.36 -0.55 -74.08
C TRP A 847 -17.59 0.33 -72.84
N LYS A 848 -18.18 1.52 -73.03
CA LYS A 848 -18.53 2.40 -71.92
C LYS A 848 -19.45 1.70 -70.92
N THR A 849 -20.46 0.97 -71.40
CA THR A 849 -21.38 0.20 -70.55
C THR A 849 -20.64 -0.83 -69.69
N ILE A 850 -19.65 -1.52 -70.25
CA ILE A 850 -18.77 -2.43 -69.50
C ILE A 850 -17.98 -1.68 -68.43
N THR A 851 -17.28 -0.61 -68.81
CA THR A 851 -16.42 0.14 -67.87
C THR A 851 -17.22 0.78 -66.73
N ASP A 852 -18.39 1.36 -67.01
CA ASP A 852 -19.29 1.95 -66.00
C ASP A 852 -19.71 0.88 -64.98
N LYS A 853 -20.07 -0.32 -65.44
CA LYS A 853 -20.48 -1.44 -64.58
C LYS A 853 -19.34 -1.99 -63.72
N ILE A 854 -18.11 -2.04 -64.24
CA ILE A 854 -16.92 -2.43 -63.47
C ILE A 854 -16.68 -1.45 -62.31
N VAL A 855 -16.76 -0.13 -62.58
CA VAL A 855 -16.54 0.92 -61.56
C VAL A 855 -17.65 0.95 -60.52
N GLU A 856 -18.91 0.78 -60.93
CA GLU A 856 -20.08 0.75 -60.03
C GLU A 856 -19.95 -0.35 -58.96
N ASN A 857 -19.44 -1.53 -59.34
CA ASN A 857 -19.40 -2.72 -58.48
C ASN A 857 -18.07 -2.92 -57.72
N ASN A 858 -17.08 -2.03 -57.91
CA ASN A 858 -15.76 -2.12 -57.26
C ASN A 858 -15.05 -3.48 -57.47
N ASN A 859 -15.07 -3.97 -58.70
CA ASN A 859 -14.71 -5.35 -59.05
C ASN A 859 -13.22 -5.59 -59.35
N PHE A 860 -12.33 -5.13 -58.45
CA PHE A 860 -10.88 -5.28 -58.59
C PHE A 860 -10.32 -6.11 -57.45
N ARG A 861 -9.56 -7.17 -57.77
CA ARG A 861 -8.91 -8.03 -56.77
C ARG A 861 -7.43 -8.20 -57.08
N LEU A 862 -6.60 -8.03 -56.04
CA LEU A 862 -5.16 -8.25 -56.13
C LEU A 862 -4.79 -9.64 -55.59
N SER A 863 -3.80 -10.25 -56.22
CA SER A 863 -3.17 -11.50 -55.79
C SER A 863 -1.68 -11.50 -56.13
N ASN A 864 -0.97 -12.57 -55.75
CA ASN A 864 0.47 -12.76 -56.02
C ASN A 864 1.32 -11.57 -55.56
N SER A 865 1.14 -11.15 -54.30
CA SER A 865 1.83 -9.98 -53.73
C SER A 865 1.65 -8.72 -54.58
N ASN A 866 0.41 -8.41 -54.94
CA ASN A 866 0.02 -7.26 -55.78
C ASN A 866 0.55 -7.30 -57.22
N ARG A 867 0.91 -8.47 -57.76
CA ARG A 867 1.40 -8.58 -59.15
C ARG A 867 0.35 -9.03 -60.16
N SER A 868 -0.76 -9.59 -59.68
CA SER A 868 -1.88 -9.98 -60.53
C SER A 868 -3.13 -9.19 -60.12
N LEU A 869 -3.79 -8.57 -61.10
CA LEU A 869 -5.02 -7.82 -60.94
C LEU A 869 -6.13 -8.51 -61.72
N THR A 870 -7.09 -9.10 -61.01
CA THR A 870 -8.31 -9.63 -61.59
C THR A 870 -9.37 -8.54 -61.67
N ILE A 871 -9.90 -8.31 -62.87
CA ILE A 871 -10.99 -7.39 -63.16
C ILE A 871 -12.23 -8.23 -63.44
N THR A 872 -13.28 -8.07 -62.63
CA THR A 872 -14.55 -8.78 -62.83
C THR A 872 -15.55 -7.88 -63.55
N ILE A 873 -16.01 -8.31 -64.71
CA ILE A 873 -17.10 -7.70 -65.44
C ILE A 873 -18.41 -8.26 -64.86
N PRO A 874 -19.28 -7.44 -64.24
CA PRO A 874 -20.59 -7.90 -63.78
C PRO A 874 -21.44 -8.44 -64.95
N SER A 875 -22.48 -9.21 -64.64
CA SER A 875 -23.46 -9.62 -65.64
C SER A 875 -24.19 -8.39 -66.22
N ILE A 876 -24.14 -8.22 -67.54
CA ILE A 876 -24.84 -7.15 -68.28
C ILE A 876 -25.82 -7.81 -69.25
N LYS A 877 -27.05 -8.09 -68.79
CA LYS A 877 -28.03 -8.90 -69.53
C LYS A 877 -28.34 -8.37 -70.93
N GLU A 878 -28.45 -7.04 -71.05
CA GLU A 878 -28.78 -6.34 -72.30
C GLU A 878 -27.56 -6.07 -73.20
N PHE A 879 -26.36 -6.55 -72.85
CA PHE A 879 -25.16 -6.26 -73.64
C PHE A 879 -25.24 -6.90 -75.02
N THR A 880 -25.12 -6.11 -76.09
CA THR A 880 -25.13 -6.60 -77.46
C THR A 880 -23.99 -5.93 -78.22
N ILE A 881 -23.33 -6.68 -79.10
CA ILE A 881 -22.30 -6.16 -80.00
C ILE A 881 -22.62 -6.59 -81.42
N VAL A 882 -22.35 -5.70 -82.37
CA VAL A 882 -22.69 -5.93 -83.78
C VAL A 882 -21.50 -6.39 -84.62
N ARG A 883 -20.27 -6.19 -84.12
CA ARG A 883 -19.02 -6.66 -84.74
C ARG A 883 -17.97 -6.91 -83.65
N ASP A 884 -16.85 -7.49 -84.07
CA ASP A 884 -15.72 -7.74 -83.20
C ASP A 884 -15.11 -6.42 -82.73
N GLN A 885 -15.06 -6.21 -81.42
CA GLN A 885 -14.48 -5.00 -80.82
C GLN A 885 -13.05 -5.26 -80.34
N GLU A 886 -12.06 -4.54 -80.88
CA GLU A 886 -10.67 -4.58 -80.41
C GLU A 886 -10.40 -3.48 -79.37
N ILE A 887 -9.76 -3.85 -78.25
CA ILE A 887 -9.44 -2.97 -77.13
C ILE A 887 -7.92 -2.95 -76.92
N SER A 888 -7.31 -1.78 -77.09
CA SER A 888 -5.90 -1.54 -76.79
C SER A 888 -5.76 -1.14 -75.31
N VAL A 889 -4.81 -1.74 -74.58
CA VAL A 889 -4.68 -1.52 -73.12
C VAL A 889 -3.32 -0.91 -72.79
N LYS A 890 -3.35 0.28 -72.19
CA LYS A 890 -2.18 1.01 -71.66
C LYS A 890 -2.33 1.28 -70.17
N ILE A 891 -1.54 0.60 -69.35
CA ILE A 891 -1.54 0.73 -67.90
C ILE A 891 -0.73 1.96 -67.50
N SER A 892 -1.40 2.98 -66.97
CA SER A 892 -0.75 4.21 -66.49
C SER A 892 0.21 3.93 -65.32
N LYS A 893 1.36 4.60 -65.29
CA LYS A 893 2.26 4.58 -64.12
C LYS A 893 1.58 4.96 -62.81
N SER A 894 0.49 5.75 -62.87
CA SER A 894 -0.26 6.18 -61.69
C SER A 894 -1.00 5.04 -60.98
N VAL A 895 -1.19 3.89 -61.63
CA VAL A 895 -1.86 2.72 -61.05
C VAL A 895 -0.88 1.65 -60.56
N LEU A 896 0.42 1.96 -60.60
CA LEU A 896 1.52 1.09 -60.20
C LEU A 896 2.21 1.63 -58.94
N THR A 897 2.86 0.74 -58.19
CA THR A 897 3.76 1.08 -57.09
C THR A 897 5.20 0.86 -57.54
N ASN A 898 6.10 1.77 -57.17
CA ASN A 898 7.54 1.66 -57.42
C ASN A 898 7.93 1.54 -58.92
N TYR A 899 7.05 1.96 -59.83
CA TYR A 899 7.31 1.91 -61.27
C TYR A 899 7.05 3.27 -61.94
N LYS A 900 7.94 3.68 -62.86
CA LYS A 900 8.02 5.06 -63.37
C LYS A 900 7.37 5.26 -64.75
N TYR A 901 7.06 4.18 -65.46
CA TYR A 901 6.62 4.20 -66.85
C TYR A 901 5.23 3.59 -67.01
N ASP A 902 4.52 3.98 -68.07
CA ASP A 902 3.30 3.28 -68.47
C ASP A 902 3.69 1.92 -69.07
N ILE A 903 2.81 0.91 -68.94
CA ILE A 903 3.03 -0.45 -69.44
C ILE A 903 1.94 -0.77 -70.48
N GLU A 904 2.33 -1.15 -71.69
CA GLU A 904 1.40 -1.58 -72.73
C GLU A 904 1.17 -3.09 -72.66
N LEU A 905 -0.08 -3.51 -72.86
CA LEU A 905 -0.43 -4.92 -72.98
C LEU A 905 0.15 -5.49 -74.27
N ASN A 906 0.79 -6.64 -74.15
CA ASN A 906 1.49 -7.31 -75.25
C ASN A 906 0.60 -7.67 -76.45
N GLN A 907 -0.72 -7.75 -76.27
CA GLN A 907 -1.71 -8.00 -77.31
C GLN A 907 -2.99 -7.22 -76.99
N LYS A 908 -3.81 -6.93 -78.00
CA LYS A 908 -5.13 -6.31 -77.79
C LYS A 908 -6.12 -7.31 -77.18
N LEU A 909 -7.04 -6.83 -76.35
CA LEU A 909 -8.22 -7.62 -75.97
C LEU A 909 -9.26 -7.54 -77.09
N LYS A 910 -10.09 -8.56 -77.22
CA LYS A 910 -11.13 -8.66 -78.24
C LYS A 910 -12.45 -9.06 -77.59
N ILE A 911 -13.55 -8.36 -77.88
CA ILE A 911 -14.91 -8.86 -77.62
C ILE A 911 -15.46 -9.38 -78.94
N ALA A 912 -15.65 -10.69 -79.03
CA ALA A 912 -16.06 -11.38 -80.24
C ALA A 912 -17.58 -11.38 -80.42
N VAL A 913 -18.03 -10.97 -81.60
CA VAL A 913 -19.45 -11.02 -81.98
C VAL A 913 -19.91 -12.48 -82.07
N PRO A 914 -21.16 -12.79 -81.68
CA PRO A 914 -21.68 -14.15 -81.79
C PRO A 914 -21.61 -14.71 -83.22
N THR A 915 -21.40 -16.01 -83.36
CA THR A 915 -21.54 -16.70 -84.65
C THR A 915 -22.97 -17.19 -84.83
N ILE A 916 -23.54 -17.00 -86.02
CA ILE A 916 -24.86 -17.55 -86.38
C ILE A 916 -24.76 -18.92 -87.06
N SER A 917 -25.72 -19.79 -86.76
CA SER A 917 -25.95 -21.08 -87.39
C SER A 917 -27.26 -21.05 -88.21
N ASN A 918 -27.40 -21.96 -89.18
CA ASN A 918 -28.61 -22.16 -90.00
C ASN A 918 -29.05 -20.94 -90.82
N ASN A 919 -28.10 -20.29 -91.49
CA ASN A 919 -28.33 -19.05 -92.23
C ASN A 919 -29.35 -19.23 -93.37
N LYS A 920 -30.47 -18.50 -93.29
CA LYS A 920 -31.47 -18.34 -94.36
C LYS A 920 -31.49 -16.88 -94.83
N SER A 921 -32.00 -16.59 -96.02
CA SER A 921 -32.25 -15.20 -96.39
C SER A 921 -33.36 -14.62 -95.50
N PHE A 922 -33.32 -13.32 -95.18
CA PHE A 922 -34.38 -12.70 -94.40
C PHE A 922 -35.72 -12.76 -95.15
N GLN A 923 -35.69 -12.69 -96.48
CA GLN A 923 -36.87 -12.89 -97.32
C GLN A 923 -37.55 -14.26 -97.09
N ASP A 924 -36.78 -15.34 -96.95
CA ASP A 924 -37.34 -16.67 -96.69
C ASP A 924 -37.94 -16.76 -95.28
N VAL A 925 -37.29 -16.13 -94.30
CA VAL A 925 -37.78 -16.09 -92.92
C VAL A 925 -39.04 -15.23 -92.79
N LEU A 926 -39.16 -14.15 -93.56
CA LEU A 926 -40.34 -13.26 -93.53
C LEU A 926 -41.64 -13.97 -93.92
N GLN A 927 -41.57 -15.01 -94.76
CA GLN A 927 -42.76 -15.78 -95.18
C GLN A 927 -43.39 -16.58 -94.02
N ASP A 928 -42.60 -16.92 -93.00
CA ASP A 928 -43.06 -17.64 -91.81
C ASP A 928 -42.37 -17.14 -90.53
N LEU A 929 -42.34 -15.82 -90.37
CA LEU A 929 -41.60 -15.16 -89.30
C LEU A 929 -42.10 -15.58 -87.92
N SER A 930 -43.42 -15.76 -87.78
CA SER A 930 -44.05 -16.14 -86.51
C SER A 930 -43.55 -17.50 -86.01
N ASN A 931 -43.51 -18.53 -86.88
CA ASN A 931 -43.01 -19.85 -86.49
C ASN A 931 -41.50 -19.83 -86.27
N PHE A 932 -40.76 -19.04 -87.05
CA PHE A 932 -39.32 -18.91 -86.87
C PHE A 932 -38.95 -18.29 -85.51
N ILE A 933 -39.68 -17.26 -85.08
CA ILE A 933 -39.54 -16.64 -83.75
C ILE A 933 -39.94 -17.64 -82.64
N ALA A 934 -41.08 -18.32 -82.79
CA ALA A 934 -41.57 -19.28 -81.79
C ALA A 934 -40.59 -20.46 -81.59
N THR A 935 -39.90 -20.89 -82.65
CA THR A 935 -38.98 -22.04 -82.59
C THR A 935 -37.61 -21.67 -82.00
N ASN A 936 -37.12 -20.46 -82.24
CA ASN A 936 -35.70 -20.13 -82.00
C ASN A 936 -35.44 -19.17 -80.84
N ASN A 937 -36.49 -18.64 -80.19
CA ASN A 937 -36.43 -17.54 -79.23
C ASN A 937 -35.90 -16.23 -79.86
N LEU A 938 -36.70 -15.16 -79.74
CA LEU A 938 -36.40 -13.85 -80.33
C LEU A 938 -35.00 -13.32 -79.98
N GLU A 939 -34.52 -13.57 -78.76
CA GLU A 939 -33.22 -13.09 -78.26
C GLU A 939 -32.02 -13.77 -78.94
N LYS A 940 -32.20 -14.99 -79.44
CA LYS A 940 -31.15 -15.76 -80.12
C LYS A 940 -31.13 -15.54 -81.62
N ILE A 941 -32.16 -14.92 -82.18
CA ILE A 941 -32.21 -14.64 -83.61
C ILE A 941 -31.37 -13.39 -83.89
N ARG A 942 -30.46 -13.53 -84.86
CA ARG A 942 -29.63 -12.43 -85.34
C ARG A 942 -29.82 -12.27 -86.84
N VAL A 943 -29.78 -11.02 -87.29
CA VAL A 943 -29.78 -10.63 -88.69
C VAL A 943 -28.40 -10.09 -89.02
N LYS A 944 -27.74 -10.72 -89.97
CA LYS A 944 -26.46 -10.29 -90.51
C LYS A 944 -26.71 -9.35 -91.68
N VAL A 945 -26.33 -8.09 -91.46
CA VAL A 945 -26.22 -7.07 -92.51
C VAL A 945 -24.82 -7.20 -93.10
N PRO A 946 -24.68 -7.63 -94.37
CA PRO A 946 -23.36 -7.75 -94.97
C PRO A 946 -22.77 -6.37 -95.31
N GLU A 947 -21.45 -6.31 -95.45
CA GLU A 947 -20.78 -5.15 -96.05
C GLU A 947 -21.36 -4.87 -97.46
N LYS A 948 -21.67 -3.61 -97.78
CA LYS A 948 -22.22 -3.22 -99.09
C LYS A 948 -21.10 -3.17 -100.13
N LYS A 949 -21.26 -3.88 -101.26
CA LYS A 949 -20.23 -3.96 -102.30
C LYS A 949 -20.42 -2.95 -103.42
N LEU A 950 -21.63 -2.46 -103.67
CA LEU A 950 -21.88 -1.36 -104.61
C LEU A 950 -21.83 -0.02 -103.88
N GLU A 951 -20.97 0.89 -104.32
CA GLU A 951 -20.77 2.19 -103.67
C GLU A 951 -21.56 3.32 -104.33
N GLU A 952 -21.58 3.34 -105.66
CA GLU A 952 -22.21 4.41 -106.46
C GLU A 952 -22.86 3.85 -107.72
N LEU A 953 -24.06 4.35 -108.03
CA LEU A 953 -24.72 4.19 -109.32
C LEU A 953 -24.95 5.56 -109.95
N GLN A 954 -24.51 5.76 -111.17
CA GLN A 954 -24.66 7.00 -111.91
C GLN A 954 -25.32 6.71 -113.25
N VAL A 955 -26.49 7.29 -113.49
CA VAL A 955 -27.27 7.11 -114.73
C VAL A 955 -27.35 8.44 -115.45
N THR A 956 -26.99 8.46 -116.73
CA THR A 956 -26.98 9.67 -117.57
C THR A 956 -27.74 9.41 -118.86
N ASN A 957 -28.88 10.09 -119.07
CA ASN A 957 -29.62 10.01 -120.32
C ASN A 957 -29.49 11.31 -121.11
N VAL A 958 -29.10 11.21 -122.38
CA VAL A 958 -28.91 12.32 -123.31
C VAL A 958 -29.72 12.08 -124.57
N SER A 959 -30.58 13.04 -124.94
CA SER A 959 -31.33 12.98 -126.20
C SER A 959 -30.44 13.41 -127.35
N VAL A 960 -30.32 12.57 -128.38
CA VAL A 960 -29.55 12.87 -129.59
C VAL A 960 -30.54 13.20 -130.71
N PRO A 961 -30.46 14.40 -131.32
CA PRO A 961 -31.32 14.78 -132.43
C PRO A 961 -31.30 13.73 -133.54
N ASN A 962 -32.47 13.24 -133.96
CA ASN A 962 -32.67 12.26 -135.03
C ASN A 962 -32.06 10.85 -134.78
N SER A 963 -31.63 10.50 -133.56
CA SER A 963 -31.03 9.18 -133.24
C SER A 963 -31.50 8.56 -131.92
N GLY A 964 -32.53 9.13 -131.29
CA GLY A 964 -33.09 8.64 -130.04
C GLY A 964 -32.27 9.04 -128.81
N ASN A 965 -32.54 8.38 -127.68
CA ASN A 965 -31.91 8.67 -126.39
C ASN A 965 -30.74 7.71 -126.12
N ILE A 966 -29.61 8.22 -125.62
CA ILE A 966 -28.47 7.40 -125.15
C ILE A 966 -28.43 7.45 -123.62
N THR A 967 -28.56 6.29 -122.98
CA THR A 967 -28.44 6.13 -121.52
C THR A 967 -27.14 5.44 -121.14
N THR A 968 -26.29 6.12 -120.37
CA THR A 968 -25.05 5.60 -119.79
C THR A 968 -25.27 5.28 -118.32
N VAL A 969 -24.96 4.06 -117.90
CA VAL A 969 -25.00 3.62 -116.50
C VAL A 969 -23.57 3.32 -116.04
N LYS A 970 -23.07 4.12 -115.09
CA LYS A 970 -21.78 3.90 -114.42
C LYS A 970 -22.01 3.35 -113.01
N ILE A 971 -21.24 2.34 -112.63
CA ILE A 971 -21.35 1.66 -111.34
C ILE A 971 -19.96 1.60 -110.71
N LYS A 972 -19.84 1.88 -109.42
CA LYS A 972 -18.60 1.74 -108.65
C LYS A 972 -18.77 0.66 -107.58
N THR A 973 -17.82 -0.28 -107.49
CA THR A 973 -17.77 -1.31 -106.44
C THR A 973 -16.70 -1.00 -105.39
N ASN A 974 -16.81 -1.59 -104.20
CA ASN A 974 -15.83 -1.46 -103.12
C ASN A 974 -14.57 -2.32 -103.36
N GLY A 975 -13.58 -2.17 -102.48
CA GLY A 975 -12.31 -2.89 -102.53
C GLY A 975 -12.37 -4.40 -102.28
N THR A 976 -13.50 -4.93 -101.79
CA THR A 976 -13.62 -6.34 -101.39
C THR A 976 -14.25 -7.24 -102.47
N VAL A 977 -14.64 -6.69 -103.62
CA VAL A 977 -15.12 -7.47 -104.78
C VAL A 977 -13.96 -8.12 -105.52
N ASN A 978 -13.60 -9.34 -105.15
CA ASN A 978 -12.56 -10.11 -105.85
C ASN A 978 -13.02 -10.61 -107.23
N SER A 979 -14.26 -11.10 -107.35
CA SER A 979 -14.89 -11.48 -108.62
C SER A 979 -16.43 -11.53 -108.49
N GLY A 980 -17.13 -11.30 -109.60
CA GLY A 980 -18.60 -11.38 -109.68
C GLY A 980 -19.14 -11.07 -111.07
N THR A 981 -20.45 -11.23 -111.27
CA THR A 981 -21.16 -10.84 -112.50
C THR A 981 -22.01 -9.61 -112.22
N LEU A 982 -21.71 -8.50 -112.89
CA LEU A 982 -22.49 -7.28 -112.84
C LEU A 982 -23.46 -7.26 -114.03
N SER A 983 -24.74 -7.12 -113.76
CA SER A 983 -25.79 -7.04 -114.76
C SER A 983 -26.57 -5.74 -114.62
N VAL A 984 -26.86 -5.09 -115.74
CA VAL A 984 -27.68 -3.87 -115.79
C VAL A 984 -28.83 -4.13 -116.74
N SER A 985 -30.05 -3.90 -116.26
CA SER A 985 -31.27 -3.96 -117.07
C SER A 985 -32.03 -2.64 -117.02
N ILE A 986 -32.50 -2.16 -118.17
CA ILE A 986 -33.28 -0.92 -118.30
C ILE A 986 -34.58 -1.19 -119.07
N GLY A 987 -35.72 -1.15 -118.37
CA GLY A 987 -37.01 -1.61 -118.91
C GLY A 987 -37.03 -3.12 -119.22
N GLU A 988 -38.08 -3.61 -119.88
CA GLU A 988 -38.28 -5.05 -120.15
C GLU A 988 -37.37 -5.63 -121.25
N ALA A 989 -36.79 -4.77 -122.11
CA ALA A 989 -36.11 -5.23 -123.33
C ALA A 989 -34.57 -5.09 -123.34
N ASN A 990 -33.97 -4.30 -122.45
CA ASN A 990 -32.52 -4.02 -122.50
C ASN A 990 -31.80 -4.62 -121.30
N GLN A 991 -30.96 -5.63 -121.52
CA GLN A 991 -30.08 -6.20 -120.49
C GLN A 991 -28.64 -6.31 -121.01
N SER A 992 -27.66 -5.98 -120.16
CA SER A 992 -26.24 -6.22 -120.41
C SER A 992 -25.59 -6.84 -119.17
N LYS A 993 -24.57 -7.67 -119.41
CA LYS A 993 -23.82 -8.37 -118.35
C LYS A 993 -22.32 -8.22 -118.58
N LEU A 994 -21.56 -8.04 -117.51
CA LEU A 994 -20.11 -7.96 -117.51
C LEU A 994 -19.55 -8.67 -116.25
N ILE A 995 -18.32 -9.16 -116.30
CA ILE A 995 -17.63 -9.71 -115.13
C ILE A 995 -16.97 -8.56 -114.37
N ALA A 996 -17.33 -8.40 -113.10
CA ALA A 996 -16.73 -7.45 -112.16
C ALA A 996 -15.54 -8.10 -111.43
N VAL A 997 -14.38 -7.43 -111.42
CA VAL A 997 -13.15 -7.85 -110.74
C VAL A 997 -12.51 -6.61 -110.13
N GLY A 998 -12.28 -6.59 -108.82
CA GLY A 998 -11.61 -5.51 -108.08
C GLY A 998 -12.42 -4.22 -107.87
N ASN A 999 -11.74 -3.21 -107.31
CA ASN A 999 -12.26 -1.85 -107.07
C ASN A 999 -12.33 -1.04 -108.37
N ASN A 1000 -13.35 -1.29 -109.19
CA ASN A 1000 -13.45 -0.71 -110.52
C ASN A 1000 -14.76 0.06 -110.73
N SER A 1001 -14.71 1.03 -111.64
CA SER A 1001 -15.89 1.70 -112.18
C SER A 1001 -16.27 1.08 -113.52
N TYR A 1002 -17.48 0.56 -113.61
CA TYR A 1002 -18.02 -0.13 -114.79
C TYR A 1002 -19.01 0.76 -115.52
N THR A 1003 -18.96 0.81 -116.85
CA THR A 1003 -19.86 1.66 -117.66
C THR A 1003 -20.61 0.82 -118.69
N PHE A 1004 -21.94 0.97 -118.72
CA PHE A 1004 -22.85 0.36 -119.68
C PHE A 1004 -23.54 1.45 -120.49
N VAL A 1005 -23.74 1.24 -121.79
CA VAL A 1005 -24.37 2.21 -122.69
C VAL A 1005 -25.53 1.55 -123.43
N PHE A 1006 -26.69 2.18 -123.39
CA PHE A 1006 -27.93 1.72 -124.02
C PHE A 1006 -28.49 2.82 -124.92
N THR A 1007 -29.15 2.43 -126.02
CA THR A 1007 -29.81 3.36 -126.94
C THR A 1007 -31.32 3.17 -126.91
N ASN A 1008 -32.08 4.20 -127.28
CA ASN A 1008 -33.55 4.21 -127.36
C ASN A 1008 -34.26 3.87 -126.04
N VAL A 1009 -33.68 4.27 -124.91
CA VAL A 1009 -34.27 4.11 -123.57
C VAL A 1009 -35.23 5.25 -123.24
N ASP A 1010 -36.44 4.93 -122.75
CA ASP A 1010 -37.39 5.92 -122.25
C ASP A 1010 -36.81 6.63 -121.02
N ALA A 1011 -36.90 7.95 -120.97
CA ALA A 1011 -36.42 8.76 -119.84
C ALA A 1011 -37.10 8.44 -118.49
N LYS A 1012 -38.19 7.65 -118.49
CA LYS A 1012 -38.89 7.17 -117.29
C LYS A 1012 -38.56 5.72 -116.91
N SER A 1013 -37.75 5.00 -117.69
CA SER A 1013 -37.40 3.60 -117.42
C SER A 1013 -36.65 3.42 -116.10
N ASP A 1014 -36.96 2.31 -115.42
CA ASP A 1014 -36.21 1.80 -114.28
C ASP A 1014 -34.91 1.15 -114.73
N VAL A 1015 -33.82 1.50 -114.04
CA VAL A 1015 -32.50 0.89 -114.18
C VAL A 1015 -32.30 -0.03 -112.99
N LYS A 1016 -32.23 -1.32 -113.22
CA LYS A 1016 -31.86 -2.31 -112.21
C LYS A 1016 -30.41 -2.74 -112.44
N VAL A 1017 -29.61 -2.70 -111.38
CA VAL A 1017 -28.24 -3.21 -111.37
C VAL A 1017 -28.18 -4.35 -110.37
N SER A 1018 -27.76 -5.54 -110.82
CA SER A 1018 -27.53 -6.70 -109.95
C SER A 1018 -26.08 -7.14 -110.02
N LEU A 1019 -25.39 -7.16 -108.88
CA LEU A 1019 -24.06 -7.72 -108.71
C LEU A 1019 -24.18 -9.10 -108.05
N THR A 1020 -23.81 -10.15 -108.77
CA THR A 1020 -23.72 -11.50 -108.21
C THR A 1020 -22.26 -11.81 -107.86
N SER A 1021 -21.95 -11.93 -106.57
CA SER A 1021 -20.60 -12.25 -106.08
C SER A 1021 -20.69 -13.26 -104.94
N ASN A 1022 -19.91 -14.35 -105.00
CA ASN A 1022 -19.92 -15.45 -104.03
C ASN A 1022 -21.32 -16.03 -103.78
N ASN A 1023 -22.09 -16.28 -104.85
CA ASN A 1023 -23.48 -16.75 -104.82
C ASN A 1023 -24.48 -15.83 -104.08
N LYS A 1024 -24.10 -14.60 -103.74
CA LYS A 1024 -24.99 -13.56 -103.23
C LYS A 1024 -25.28 -12.53 -104.30
N VAL A 1025 -26.52 -12.06 -104.34
CA VAL A 1025 -26.98 -11.04 -105.30
C VAL A 1025 -27.24 -9.76 -104.53
N GLU A 1026 -26.52 -8.70 -104.91
CA GLU A 1026 -26.75 -7.33 -104.46
C GLU A 1026 -27.51 -6.59 -105.55
N GLU A 1027 -28.69 -6.03 -105.26
CA GLU A 1027 -29.51 -5.34 -106.25
C GLU A 1027 -29.74 -3.87 -105.87
N VAL A 1028 -29.61 -2.98 -106.85
CA VAL A 1028 -29.90 -1.55 -106.68
C VAL A 1028 -30.69 -1.02 -107.86
N PHE A 1029 -31.57 -0.07 -107.58
CA PHE A 1029 -32.47 0.51 -108.57
C PHE A 1029 -32.22 2.01 -108.71
N GLY A 1030 -32.18 2.48 -109.96
CA GLY A 1030 -32.12 3.89 -110.34
C GLY A 1030 -33.16 4.21 -111.41
N LYS A 1031 -33.29 5.49 -111.76
CA LYS A 1031 -34.16 5.95 -112.86
C LYS A 1031 -33.28 6.54 -113.96
N ALA A 1032 -33.60 6.24 -115.22
CA ALA A 1032 -32.90 6.81 -116.38
C ALA A 1032 -32.88 8.34 -116.30
N GLY A 1033 -34.05 9.00 -116.29
CA GLY A 1033 -34.24 10.45 -116.12
C GLY A 1033 -33.54 11.31 -117.19
N ASN A 1034 -34.06 12.49 -117.53
CA ASN A 1034 -33.28 13.41 -118.37
C ASN A 1034 -32.05 13.94 -117.60
N GLY A 1035 -30.87 13.90 -118.21
CA GLY A 1035 -29.62 14.37 -117.61
C GLY A 1035 -28.91 13.32 -116.75
N LYS A 1036 -27.99 13.78 -115.90
CA LYS A 1036 -27.17 12.94 -115.01
C LYS A 1036 -27.79 12.84 -113.62
N LYS A 1037 -27.97 11.61 -113.12
CA LYS A 1037 -28.34 11.30 -111.74
C LYS A 1037 -27.30 10.39 -111.11
N THR A 1038 -26.92 10.69 -109.87
CA THR A 1038 -25.99 9.87 -109.07
C THR A 1038 -26.68 9.43 -107.79
N TYR A 1039 -26.59 8.14 -107.50
CA TYR A 1039 -27.12 7.46 -106.33
C TYR A 1039 -25.94 6.97 -105.48
N SER A 1040 -25.84 7.48 -104.25
CA SER A 1040 -24.91 6.97 -103.26
C SER A 1040 -25.55 5.75 -102.58
N LEU A 1041 -24.87 4.61 -102.68
CA LEU A 1041 -25.38 3.31 -102.24
C LEU A 1041 -24.78 2.88 -100.90
N LEU A 1042 -23.76 3.60 -100.42
CA LEU A 1042 -23.22 3.41 -99.07
C LEU A 1042 -24.10 4.11 -98.01
N PRO A 1043 -24.34 3.44 -96.88
CA PRO A 1043 -24.83 4.05 -95.66
C PRO A 1043 -23.94 5.21 -95.19
N LYS A 1044 -24.53 6.25 -94.57
CA LYS A 1044 -23.75 7.38 -94.00
C LYS A 1044 -23.01 7.00 -92.72
N LYS A 1045 -23.52 5.99 -92.01
CA LYS A 1045 -22.91 5.35 -90.86
C LYS A 1045 -22.71 3.88 -91.22
N GLU A 1046 -21.63 3.28 -90.73
CA GLU A 1046 -21.38 1.85 -90.90
C GLU A 1046 -22.48 1.04 -90.19
N ILE A 1047 -23.32 0.36 -90.97
CA ILE A 1047 -24.45 -0.44 -90.49
C ILE A 1047 -24.32 -1.93 -90.81
N ASP A 1048 -23.22 -2.38 -91.40
CA ASP A 1048 -22.92 -3.80 -91.48
C ASP A 1048 -22.56 -4.37 -90.10
N GLY A 1049 -22.84 -5.65 -89.93
CA GLY A 1049 -22.71 -6.32 -88.64
C GLY A 1049 -23.83 -7.33 -88.39
N LEU A 1050 -23.88 -7.80 -87.15
CA LEU A 1050 -24.82 -8.82 -86.69
C LEU A 1050 -25.72 -8.26 -85.60
N TYR A 1051 -26.95 -7.94 -85.95
CA TYR A 1051 -27.91 -7.31 -85.05
C TYR A 1051 -28.89 -8.33 -84.48
N SER A 1052 -29.43 -8.12 -83.29
CA SER A 1052 -30.56 -8.93 -82.83
C SER A 1052 -31.81 -8.60 -83.64
N LEU A 1053 -32.63 -9.61 -83.93
CA LEU A 1053 -33.91 -9.38 -84.59
C LEU A 1053 -34.80 -8.48 -83.72
N SER A 1054 -34.70 -8.59 -82.39
CA SER A 1054 -35.37 -7.69 -81.44
C SER A 1054 -34.97 -6.23 -81.65
N ASP A 1055 -33.68 -5.93 -81.75
CA ASP A 1055 -33.17 -4.56 -81.92
C ASP A 1055 -33.66 -3.97 -83.24
N ILE A 1056 -33.59 -4.76 -84.31
CA ILE A 1056 -34.08 -4.36 -85.64
C ILE A 1056 -35.60 -4.09 -85.63
N LEU A 1057 -36.39 -4.90 -84.94
CA LEU A 1057 -37.86 -4.72 -84.90
C LEU A 1057 -38.30 -3.58 -83.98
N THR A 1058 -37.47 -3.20 -83.01
CA THR A 1058 -37.80 -2.16 -82.03
C THR A 1058 -37.22 -0.79 -82.41
N ASP A 1059 -36.12 -0.74 -83.17
CA ASP A 1059 -35.57 0.49 -83.72
C ASP A 1059 -36.04 0.73 -85.17
N ASP A 1060 -37.16 1.45 -85.31
CA ASP A 1060 -37.72 1.87 -86.59
C ASP A 1060 -36.72 2.66 -87.45
N LYS A 1061 -35.77 3.39 -86.85
CA LYS A 1061 -34.75 4.13 -87.60
C LYS A 1061 -33.71 3.17 -88.17
N LEU A 1062 -33.20 2.24 -87.36
CA LEU A 1062 -32.26 1.22 -87.82
C LEU A 1062 -32.89 0.34 -88.90
N LEU A 1063 -34.13 -0.10 -88.71
CA LEU A 1063 -34.87 -0.89 -89.69
C LEU A 1063 -35.01 -0.14 -91.02
N LYS A 1064 -35.45 1.13 -90.97
CA LYS A 1064 -35.56 1.99 -92.15
C LYS A 1064 -34.21 2.23 -92.81
N GLU A 1065 -33.14 2.38 -92.03
CA GLU A 1065 -31.80 2.62 -92.55
C GLU A 1065 -31.25 1.35 -93.23
N ILE A 1066 -31.39 0.17 -92.63
CA ILE A 1066 -31.03 -1.11 -93.26
C ILE A 1066 -31.83 -1.29 -94.56
N PHE A 1067 -33.16 -1.18 -94.52
CA PHE A 1067 -33.99 -1.40 -95.72
C PHE A 1067 -33.87 -0.32 -96.79
N LYS A 1068 -33.33 0.85 -96.46
CA LYS A 1068 -32.98 1.88 -97.45
C LYS A 1068 -31.83 1.42 -98.35
N TYR A 1069 -30.92 0.61 -97.83
CA TYR A 1069 -29.70 0.19 -98.54
C TYR A 1069 -29.66 -1.29 -98.89
N TYR A 1070 -30.42 -2.14 -98.21
CA TYR A 1070 -30.43 -3.59 -98.39
C TYR A 1070 -31.85 -4.11 -98.58
N SER A 1071 -32.04 -4.97 -99.56
CA SER A 1071 -33.26 -5.74 -99.74
C SER A 1071 -33.32 -6.94 -98.78
N PRO A 1072 -34.51 -7.47 -98.45
CA PRO A 1072 -34.62 -8.64 -97.57
C PRO A 1072 -33.87 -9.89 -98.05
N SER A 1073 -33.62 -10.07 -99.35
CA SER A 1073 -32.83 -11.18 -99.88
C SER A 1073 -31.33 -11.05 -99.62
N GLU A 1074 -30.84 -9.83 -99.40
CA GLU A 1074 -29.42 -9.55 -99.14
C GLU A 1074 -29.03 -9.82 -97.68
N LEU A 1075 -30.02 -9.83 -96.77
CA LEU A 1075 -29.81 -10.04 -95.34
C LEU A 1075 -29.85 -11.53 -95.00
N GLU A 1076 -28.96 -11.99 -94.13
CA GLU A 1076 -28.99 -13.36 -93.61
C GLU A 1076 -29.56 -13.38 -92.20
N VAL A 1077 -30.44 -14.35 -91.91
CA VAL A 1077 -30.96 -14.59 -90.57
C VAL A 1077 -30.48 -15.94 -90.11
N GLY A 1078 -30.01 -15.99 -88.88
CA GLY A 1078 -29.64 -17.24 -88.21
C GLY A 1078 -29.83 -17.12 -86.72
N THR A 1079 -29.40 -18.15 -86.01
CA THR A 1079 -29.51 -18.22 -84.55
C THR A 1079 -28.14 -18.35 -83.91
N THR A 1080 -27.95 -17.68 -82.79
CA THR A 1080 -26.77 -17.83 -81.94
C THR A 1080 -26.96 -19.00 -80.99
N ASN A 1081 -25.89 -19.75 -80.72
CA ASN A 1081 -25.91 -20.87 -79.78
C ASN A 1081 -26.19 -20.43 -78.35
#